data_AF-A0A7C4FRI3-F1
#
_entry.id   AF-A0A7C4FRI3-F1
#
_cell.length_a   1.000
_cell.length_b   1.000
_cell.length_c   1.000
_cell.angle_alpha   90.00
_cell.angle_beta   90.00
_cell.angle_gamma   90.00
#
_symmetry.space_group_name_H-M   'P 1'
#
loop_
_entity.id
_entity.type
_entity.pdbx_description
1 polymer ?
#
loop_
_entity_poly.entity_id
_entity_poly.type
_entity_poly.pdbx_seq_one_letter_code
_entity_poly.pdbx_strand_id
1 'polypeptide(L)'
;MFLTNLFICSCSIFGILANQLGEKILVDINSYDIGSIIANDAKVSLSSDGNSIRIYTGHDAPWPGITIKNPENSHDLSSFKYIAIDVKNTGTKHVTINWRIDNPNADGNKNCITNSINVKPNEQKTLKVPLPRPLPDWLAPKLFGMRGYPDGLLKETNLDISNVTQFVIFVNRSSDDHSFEISNIRAFGTYTPPEWISMTENEFFPMIDEYGQFIHKDWKGKTHSKDDLAKHEQEEHSDIQTHQTPKNWNIYGGWEDGVQLTATGYFRVEKYDGKWWLVDPEGRLFWSHGIDCVGDWNGVTPITDREFYFRYLPEKDSPFGNFYGEASWAPHNYYEGKGTYRTYNFTASNLLRKYGENWREKFADITQKRLRSWGMNTIGNWSSDFIYNKRKTPYVVSIGFGGKLLEGSEGYWGKFRDVFDDSFEVEVKKSMSWQKDRSANDPWCLGYFVDNEISWGDEVSLSIATLVSPPDQPAKKVFIDDLKAKYGTIDKLNQIWGANYESWDTMLQSREAPDRKKAYEDLTTFYSKFSERYFKVCRDAVKEVAPNNLYLGCRFAWANDLAVKASAKYCDVISYNLYYRDIENVRLPLDIDMPVIIGEFHFGALDRGMFHTGLQATENQEDRANAYKTYVTGALKNPQVVGTHWFQYGDQATTGRGDGENYQIGFIDIVDTPYYETINACREVGYNMYKIRTEK
;
A
#
# COMPACT_ATOMS: atom_id res chain seq x y z
N MET A 1 53.21 2.11 51.42
CA MET A 1 54.31 2.97 50.94
C MET A 1 54.48 2.68 49.45
N PHE A 2 54.04 3.63 48.61
CA PHE A 2 54.18 3.78 47.14
C PHE A 2 53.62 2.67 46.20
N LEU A 3 52.55 2.89 45.40
CA LEU A 3 52.47 3.59 44.08
C LEU A 3 53.44 2.98 43.05
N THR A 4 53.02 2.48 41.88
CA THR A 4 52.50 3.27 40.73
C THR A 4 51.72 2.47 39.66
N ASN A 5 50.69 3.12 39.11
CA ASN A 5 50.09 3.11 37.76
C ASN A 5 50.54 2.09 36.68
N LEU A 6 49.54 1.50 35.99
CA LEU A 6 49.50 1.50 34.52
C LEU A 6 48.05 1.46 34.01
N PHE A 7 47.58 2.61 33.51
CA PHE A 7 46.37 2.80 32.71
C PHE A 7 46.84 2.84 31.25
N ILE A 8 46.57 1.82 30.42
CA ILE A 8 46.81 1.88 28.97
C ILE A 8 45.69 1.13 28.21
N CYS A 9 44.98 1.92 27.39
CA CYS A 9 44.24 1.62 26.16
C CYS A 9 43.31 0.39 26.08
N SER A 10 42.01 0.64 26.29
CA SER A 10 40.90 -0.19 25.81
C SER A 10 40.31 0.26 24.45
N CYS A 11 40.92 1.23 23.75
CA CYS A 11 40.41 1.72 22.46
C CYS A 11 40.73 0.85 21.23
N SER A 12 41.52 -0.22 21.38
CA SER A 12 42.02 -0.99 20.21
C SER A 12 41.22 -2.26 19.90
N ILE A 13 40.25 -2.65 20.74
CA ILE A 13 39.55 -3.94 20.60
C ILE A 13 38.27 -3.82 19.76
N PHE A 14 37.64 -2.65 19.67
CA PHE A 14 36.47 -2.44 18.82
C PHE A 14 36.81 -2.41 17.31
N GLY A 15 38.00 -1.91 16.94
CA GLY A 15 38.44 -1.88 15.53
C GLY A 15 38.78 -3.26 14.94
N ILE A 16 39.08 -4.25 15.78
CA ILE A 16 39.51 -5.59 15.32
C ILE A 16 38.30 -6.55 15.19
N LEU A 17 37.21 -6.33 15.93
CA LEU A 17 35.97 -7.12 15.81
C LEU A 17 35.11 -6.71 14.61
N ALA A 18 35.15 -5.45 14.17
CA ALA A 18 34.38 -4.96 13.02
C ALA A 18 34.79 -5.63 11.69
N ASN A 19 36.07 -5.98 11.54
CA ASN A 19 36.60 -6.68 10.36
C ASN A 19 36.13 -8.14 10.24
N GLN A 20 35.55 -8.74 11.29
CA GLN A 20 35.01 -10.11 11.22
C GLN A 20 33.55 -10.16 10.75
N LEU A 21 32.83 -9.04 10.68
CA LEU A 21 31.40 -8.99 10.34
C LEU A 21 31.07 -8.36 8.97
N GLY A 22 32.08 -7.92 8.22
CA GLY A 22 31.85 -7.24 6.94
C GLY A 22 31.08 -5.92 7.09
N GLU A 23 31.32 -5.20 8.19
CA GLU A 23 30.77 -3.87 8.46
C GLU A 23 31.86 -2.79 8.29
N LYS A 24 31.45 -1.60 7.85
CA LYS A 24 32.28 -0.40 7.76
C LYS A 24 31.62 0.73 8.53
N ILE A 25 32.28 1.22 9.58
CA ILE A 25 31.85 2.43 10.28
C ILE A 25 32.00 3.62 9.33
N LEU A 26 30.93 4.38 9.14
CA LEU A 26 30.89 5.54 8.24
C LEU A 26 31.17 6.83 9.01
N VAL A 27 30.74 6.88 10.28
CA VAL A 27 31.01 8.00 11.19
C VAL A 27 31.38 7.44 12.55
N ASP A 28 32.64 7.56 12.94
CA ASP A 28 33.08 7.24 14.29
C ASP A 28 32.85 8.44 15.21
N ILE A 29 31.78 8.38 16.00
CA ILE A 29 31.33 9.48 16.87
C ILE A 29 32.41 9.87 17.90
N ASN A 30 33.26 8.93 18.33
CA ASN A 30 34.29 9.18 19.33
C ASN A 30 35.45 10.03 18.78
N SER A 31 35.66 10.02 17.47
CA SER A 31 36.75 10.75 16.79
C SER A 31 36.27 11.86 15.86
N TYR A 32 34.97 11.94 15.59
CA TYR A 32 34.37 12.97 14.74
C TYR A 32 34.34 14.33 15.44
N ASP A 33 34.76 15.39 14.73
CA ASP A 33 34.63 16.76 15.21
C ASP A 33 33.16 17.23 15.17
N ILE A 34 32.46 17.08 16.30
CA ILE A 34 31.05 17.52 16.46
C ILE A 34 30.88 19.01 16.16
N GLY A 35 31.91 19.84 16.39
CA GLY A 35 31.87 21.27 16.08
C GLY A 35 31.78 21.57 14.59
N SER A 36 32.14 20.62 13.73
CA SER A 36 32.06 20.74 12.27
C SER A 36 30.68 20.40 11.70
N ILE A 37 29.76 19.85 12.52
CA ILE A 37 28.40 19.50 12.09
C ILE A 37 27.63 20.75 11.74
N ILE A 38 27.06 20.79 10.54
CA ILE A 38 26.25 21.91 10.08
C ILE A 38 24.82 21.70 10.57
N ALA A 39 24.28 22.63 11.34
CA ALA A 39 22.91 22.61 11.83
C ALA A 39 22.03 23.60 11.06
N ASN A 40 20.80 23.21 10.78
CA ASN A 40 19.73 24.06 10.26
C ASN A 40 18.56 23.97 11.25
N ASP A 41 18.25 25.06 11.95
CA ASP A 41 17.24 25.07 13.03
C ASP A 41 17.36 23.86 13.97
N ALA A 42 18.60 23.59 14.40
CA ALA A 42 18.92 22.49 15.27
C ALA A 42 20.11 22.81 16.18
N LYS A 43 20.21 22.09 17.30
CA LYS A 43 21.36 22.10 18.21
C LYS A 43 21.89 20.69 18.37
N VAL A 44 23.21 20.57 18.49
CA VAL A 44 23.90 19.29 18.54
C VAL A 44 24.79 19.21 19.76
N SER A 45 24.82 18.07 20.44
CA SER A 45 25.75 17.76 21.51
C SER A 45 26.07 16.27 21.53
N LEU A 46 27.12 15.86 22.24
CA LEU A 46 27.30 14.44 22.58
C LEU A 46 26.30 14.03 23.66
N SER A 47 25.89 12.76 23.67
CA SER A 47 25.19 12.16 24.80
C SER A 47 26.10 12.09 26.04
N SER A 48 25.50 11.91 27.21
CA SER A 48 26.22 11.87 28.49
C SER A 48 27.28 10.78 28.59
N ASP A 49 27.12 9.69 27.84
CA ASP A 49 28.07 8.58 27.74
C ASP A 49 29.08 8.72 26.59
N GLY A 50 28.97 9.78 25.77
CA GLY A 50 29.84 10.07 24.64
C GLY A 50 29.62 9.24 23.38
N ASN A 51 28.71 8.25 23.40
CA ASN A 51 28.58 7.26 22.33
C ASN A 51 27.56 7.62 21.24
N SER A 52 26.83 8.73 21.38
CA SER A 52 25.82 9.15 20.42
C SER A 52 25.79 10.67 20.25
N ILE A 53 25.29 11.10 19.10
CA ILE A 53 25.06 12.51 18.80
C ILE A 53 23.61 12.83 19.16
N ARG A 54 23.40 13.72 20.12
CA ARG A 54 22.09 14.24 20.48
C ARG A 54 21.75 15.46 19.64
N ILE A 55 20.56 15.46 19.07
CA ILE A 55 20.03 16.47 18.16
C ILE A 55 18.73 17.01 18.74
N TYR A 56 18.65 18.33 18.87
CA TYR A 56 17.44 19.06 19.20
C TYR A 56 17.02 19.88 17.99
N THR A 57 15.88 19.56 17.38
CA THR A 57 15.36 20.29 16.21
C THR A 57 14.26 21.26 16.63
N GLY A 58 14.28 22.48 16.08
CA GLY A 58 13.17 23.43 16.18
C GLY A 58 12.05 23.14 15.17
N HIS A 59 11.29 24.18 14.83
CA HIS A 59 10.20 24.15 13.86
C HIS A 59 10.10 25.44 13.01
N ASP A 60 11.13 26.29 13.04
CA ASP A 60 11.21 27.54 12.27
C ASP A 60 11.65 27.29 10.82
N ALA A 61 12.41 26.21 10.57
CA ALA A 61 12.78 25.78 9.23
C ALA A 61 11.83 24.69 8.69
N PRO A 62 11.70 24.55 7.36
CA PRO A 62 10.94 23.43 6.78
C PRO A 62 11.61 22.06 6.97
N TRP A 63 12.92 22.02 7.22
CA TRP A 63 13.68 20.78 7.43
C TRP A 63 14.73 20.96 8.53
N PRO A 64 14.31 21.12 9.79
CA PRO A 64 15.23 21.28 10.91
C PRO A 64 16.02 19.99 11.10
N GLY A 65 17.33 20.11 11.28
CA GLY A 65 18.23 18.96 11.27
C GLY A 65 19.71 19.30 11.16
N ILE A 66 20.51 18.28 10.85
CA ILE A 66 21.96 18.36 10.78
C ILE A 66 22.51 17.75 9.49
N THR A 67 23.71 18.17 9.09
CA THR A 67 24.52 17.56 8.04
C THR A 67 25.87 17.14 8.61
N ILE A 68 26.18 15.85 8.47
CA ILE A 68 27.46 15.25 8.80
C ILE A 68 28.22 15.02 7.50
N LYS A 69 29.30 15.78 7.28
CA LYS A 69 30.15 15.62 6.10
C LYS A 69 31.17 14.50 6.31
N ASN A 70 31.52 13.80 5.25
CA ASN A 70 32.59 12.83 5.30
C ASN A 70 33.96 13.55 5.41
N PRO A 71 34.77 13.27 6.44
CA PRO A 71 36.09 13.88 6.60
C PRO A 71 37.10 13.41 5.52
N GLU A 72 36.89 12.26 4.89
CA GLU A 72 37.75 11.67 3.85
C GLU A 72 37.30 12.01 2.41
N ASN A 73 36.54 13.10 2.23
CA ASN A 73 35.91 13.55 0.99
C ASN A 73 34.76 12.68 0.45
N SER A 74 34.87 11.34 0.45
CA SER A 74 33.79 10.45 -0.01
C SER A 74 33.90 9.00 0.50
N HIS A 75 32.78 8.30 0.61
CA HIS A 75 32.72 6.86 0.88
C HIS A 75 32.34 6.13 -0.40
N ASP A 76 33.16 5.15 -0.77
CA ASP A 76 32.75 4.07 -1.67
C ASP A 76 32.02 3.00 -0.85
N LEU A 77 30.75 2.76 -1.21
CA LEU A 77 29.85 1.79 -0.61
C LEU A 77 29.51 0.63 -1.56
N SER A 78 30.20 0.53 -2.70
CA SER A 78 29.90 -0.42 -3.78
C SER A 78 30.01 -1.89 -3.37
N SER A 79 30.74 -2.22 -2.31
CA SER A 79 30.84 -3.58 -1.78
C SER A 79 29.74 -3.95 -0.77
N PHE A 80 28.87 -3.00 -0.39
CA PHE A 80 27.85 -3.20 0.64
C PHE A 80 26.43 -3.28 0.07
N LYS A 81 25.52 -3.96 0.78
CA LYS A 81 24.09 -4.02 0.48
C LYS A 81 23.30 -2.90 1.16
N TYR A 82 23.72 -2.52 2.36
CA TYR A 82 22.94 -1.64 3.22
C TYR A 82 23.82 -0.61 3.91
N ILE A 83 23.19 0.48 4.30
CA ILE A 83 23.65 1.36 5.37
C ILE A 83 22.60 1.41 6.48
N ALA A 84 23.03 1.71 7.70
CA ALA A 84 22.16 1.83 8.85
C ALA A 84 22.59 2.95 9.79
N ILE A 85 21.60 3.48 10.50
CA ILE A 85 21.76 4.42 11.61
C ILE A 85 20.84 3.99 12.75
N ASP A 86 21.39 3.92 13.96
CA ASP A 86 20.59 3.66 15.16
C ASP A 86 20.06 5.00 15.67
N VAL A 87 18.76 5.05 15.97
CA VAL A 87 18.05 6.26 16.39
C VAL A 87 17.31 6.00 17.69
N LYS A 88 17.36 6.95 18.61
CA LYS A 88 16.62 6.90 19.88
C LYS A 88 15.89 8.20 20.10
N ASN A 89 14.58 8.14 20.27
CA ASN A 89 13.79 9.31 20.59
C ASN A 89 13.92 9.63 22.09
N THR A 90 14.51 10.78 22.41
CA THR A 90 14.70 11.25 23.79
C THR A 90 13.67 12.31 24.20
N GLY A 91 12.80 12.70 23.28
CA GLY A 91 11.69 13.61 23.49
C GLY A 91 10.43 12.91 24.02
N THR A 92 9.38 13.71 24.19
CA THR A 92 8.08 13.27 24.71
C THR A 92 7.03 13.04 23.62
N LYS A 93 7.35 13.38 22.36
CA LYS A 93 6.46 13.25 21.20
C LYS A 93 6.98 12.21 20.23
N HIS A 94 6.11 11.64 19.41
CA HIS A 94 6.53 10.84 18.26
C HIS A 94 7.31 11.70 17.26
N VAL A 95 8.35 11.12 16.66
CA VAL A 95 9.15 11.80 15.62
C VAL A 95 9.35 10.89 14.42
N THR A 96 9.21 11.45 13.23
CA THR A 96 9.65 10.84 11.97
C THR A 96 11.03 11.38 11.63
N ILE A 97 12.06 10.56 11.81
CA ILE A 97 13.44 10.94 11.51
C ILE A 97 13.73 10.55 10.07
N ASN A 98 14.14 11.52 9.26
CA ASN A 98 14.55 11.32 7.87
C ASN A 98 16.07 11.29 7.81
N TRP A 99 16.63 10.34 7.07
CA TRP A 99 18.04 10.22 6.78
C TRP A 99 18.24 10.26 5.27
N ARG A 100 18.90 11.33 4.80
CA ARG A 100 19.26 11.52 3.41
C ARG A 100 20.76 11.31 3.21
N ILE A 101 21.07 10.63 2.12
CA ILE A 101 22.43 10.27 1.73
C ILE A 101 22.73 11.00 0.44
N ASP A 102 23.79 11.80 0.45
CA ASP A 102 24.09 12.75 -0.61
C ASP A 102 25.41 12.38 -1.32
N ASN A 103 25.41 12.57 -2.64
CA ASN A 103 26.60 12.77 -3.46
C ASN A 103 26.93 14.28 -3.55
N PRO A 104 28.01 14.68 -4.27
CA PRO A 104 28.21 16.10 -4.58
C PRO A 104 27.00 16.73 -5.29
N ASN A 105 26.69 17.98 -4.95
CA ASN A 105 25.60 18.75 -5.54
C ASN A 105 24.19 18.16 -5.35
N ALA A 106 23.98 17.40 -4.28
CA ALA A 106 22.63 16.98 -3.88
C ALA A 106 21.73 18.18 -3.58
N ASP A 107 20.51 18.16 -4.10
CA ASP A 107 19.51 19.23 -3.94
C ASP A 107 18.26 18.78 -3.14
N GLY A 108 18.27 17.54 -2.65
CA GLY A 108 17.13 16.91 -1.98
C GLY A 108 16.21 16.10 -2.89
N ASN A 109 16.39 16.19 -4.21
CA ASN A 109 15.70 15.37 -5.20
C ASN A 109 16.67 14.55 -6.06
N LYS A 110 17.75 15.17 -6.53
CA LYS A 110 18.82 14.58 -7.35
C LYS A 110 20.08 14.36 -6.52
N ASN A 111 20.89 13.40 -6.96
CA ASN A 111 22.18 13.07 -6.34
C ASN A 111 22.04 12.68 -4.85
N CYS A 112 20.87 12.18 -4.46
CA CYS A 112 20.59 11.70 -3.11
C CYS A 112 19.45 10.67 -3.07
N ILE A 113 19.38 9.93 -1.96
CA ILE A 113 18.19 9.17 -1.55
C ILE A 113 17.82 9.53 -0.11
N THR A 114 16.53 9.49 0.22
CA THR A 114 16.02 9.72 1.59
C THR A 114 15.16 8.55 2.04
N ASN A 115 15.42 8.05 3.25
CA ASN A 115 14.56 7.10 3.95
C ASN A 115 14.21 7.66 5.33
N SER A 116 13.15 7.13 5.94
CA SER A 116 12.70 7.60 7.25
C SER A 116 12.22 6.49 8.16
N ILE A 117 12.17 6.79 9.46
CA ILE A 117 11.66 5.90 10.48
C ILE A 117 10.85 6.66 11.52
N ASN A 118 9.73 6.08 11.93
CA ASN A 118 8.89 6.59 13.02
C ASN A 118 9.34 6.01 14.36
N VAL A 119 9.62 6.88 15.33
CA VAL A 119 10.16 6.51 16.64
C VAL A 119 9.28 7.10 17.76
N LYS A 120 8.70 6.24 18.59
CA LYS A 120 7.88 6.62 19.76
C LYS A 120 8.78 7.20 20.86
N PRO A 121 8.26 7.99 21.83
CA PRO A 121 9.05 8.46 22.97
C PRO A 121 9.79 7.32 23.69
N ASN A 122 11.08 7.51 23.99
CA ASN A 122 11.99 6.52 24.60
C ASN A 122 12.26 5.24 23.77
N GLU A 123 11.70 5.14 22.56
CA GLU A 123 11.96 4.01 21.67
C GLU A 123 13.32 4.17 20.99
N GLN A 124 14.01 3.05 20.78
CA GLN A 124 15.21 2.96 19.97
C GLN A 124 14.96 2.00 18.79
N LYS A 125 15.36 2.42 17.59
CA LYS A 125 15.23 1.64 16.36
C LYS A 125 16.47 1.81 15.48
N THR A 126 16.62 0.93 14.50
CA THR A 126 17.63 1.07 13.44
C THR A 126 16.92 1.40 12.14
N LEU A 127 17.26 2.54 11.53
CA LEU A 127 16.87 2.87 10.16
C LEU A 127 17.89 2.23 9.21
N LYS A 128 17.44 1.21 8.48
CA LYS A 128 18.22 0.49 7.46
C LYS A 128 17.82 0.97 6.06
N VAL A 129 18.80 1.26 5.22
CA VAL A 129 18.60 1.74 3.84
C VAL A 129 19.31 0.80 2.86
N PRO A 130 18.59 0.16 1.94
CA PRO A 130 19.18 -0.56 0.81
C PRO A 130 19.91 0.38 -0.14
N LEU A 131 21.11 -0.01 -0.57
CA LEU A 131 21.91 0.75 -1.53
C LEU A 131 21.41 0.48 -2.97
N PRO A 132 20.96 1.50 -3.72
CA PRO A 132 20.39 1.31 -5.05
C PRO A 132 21.47 0.91 -6.07
N ARG A 133 21.07 0.11 -7.07
CA ARG A 133 21.96 -0.40 -8.12
C ARG A 133 21.30 -0.20 -9.49
N PRO A 134 22.00 0.35 -10.49
CA PRO A 134 21.45 0.49 -11.83
C PRO A 134 21.49 -0.85 -12.57
N LEU A 135 20.54 -1.05 -13.49
CA LEU A 135 20.61 -2.08 -14.51
C LEU A 135 21.81 -1.85 -15.45
N PRO A 136 22.37 -2.91 -16.07
CA PRO A 136 23.31 -2.75 -17.16
C PRO A 136 22.71 -1.89 -18.29
N ASP A 137 23.51 -1.01 -18.89
CA ASP A 137 23.08 -0.07 -19.94
C ASP A 137 22.43 -0.78 -21.13
N TRP A 138 22.91 -1.97 -21.48
CA TRP A 138 22.36 -2.77 -22.59
C TRP A 138 20.96 -3.33 -22.28
N LEU A 139 20.67 -3.59 -21.00
CA LEU A 139 19.44 -4.25 -20.54
C LEU A 139 18.33 -3.24 -20.20
N ALA A 140 18.70 -2.08 -19.65
CA ALA A 140 17.75 -1.04 -19.25
C ALA A 140 16.69 -0.67 -20.33
N PRO A 141 17.04 -0.44 -21.62
CA PRO A 141 16.05 -0.11 -22.64
C PRO A 141 15.17 -1.31 -23.06
N LYS A 142 15.59 -2.54 -22.74
CA LYS A 142 14.88 -3.78 -23.12
C LYS A 142 13.85 -4.21 -22.09
N LEU A 143 13.95 -3.75 -20.84
CA LEU A 143 12.98 -4.05 -19.78
C LEU A 143 11.92 -2.95 -19.67
N PHE A 144 10.70 -3.19 -20.15
CA PHE A 144 9.58 -2.25 -20.11
C PHE A 144 8.24 -2.90 -19.74
N GLY A 145 7.25 -2.06 -19.39
CA GLY A 145 5.93 -2.49 -18.92
C GLY A 145 5.96 -3.13 -17.53
N MET A 146 6.94 -2.77 -16.70
CA MET A 146 7.17 -3.28 -15.35
C MET A 146 7.57 -2.11 -14.43
N ARG A 147 7.30 -2.24 -13.12
CA ARG A 147 7.72 -1.25 -12.10
C ARG A 147 9.03 -1.62 -11.42
N GLY A 148 9.27 -2.90 -11.16
CA GLY A 148 10.56 -3.40 -10.69
C GLY A 148 11.27 -4.28 -11.71
N TYR A 149 12.55 -4.51 -11.46
CA TYR A 149 13.45 -5.24 -12.34
C TYR A 149 14.21 -6.35 -11.58
N PRO A 150 14.84 -7.30 -12.27
CA PRO A 150 15.57 -8.41 -11.65
C PRO A 150 16.50 -7.95 -10.51
N ASP A 151 16.49 -8.71 -9.41
CA ASP A 151 17.22 -8.44 -8.16
C ASP A 151 16.97 -7.05 -7.52
N GLY A 152 15.88 -6.36 -7.89
CA GLY A 152 15.55 -5.03 -7.37
C GLY A 152 16.44 -3.91 -7.94
N LEU A 153 17.13 -4.17 -9.05
CA LEU A 153 17.90 -3.15 -9.76
C LEU A 153 16.95 -2.09 -10.33
N LEU A 154 17.48 -0.90 -10.58
CA LEU A 154 16.72 0.26 -11.05
C LEU A 154 17.18 0.65 -12.45
N LYS A 155 16.29 1.20 -13.29
CA LYS A 155 16.71 1.81 -14.56
C LYS A 155 17.63 3.01 -14.36
N GLU A 156 17.33 3.79 -13.33
CA GLU A 156 18.05 5.00 -12.97
C GLU A 156 18.21 5.02 -11.46
N THR A 157 19.38 5.43 -10.97
CA THR A 157 19.62 5.67 -9.55
C THR A 157 19.84 7.16 -9.34
N ASN A 158 19.20 7.74 -8.33
CA ASN A 158 19.47 9.11 -7.91
C ASN A 158 20.70 9.23 -7.00
N LEU A 159 21.41 8.12 -6.74
CA LEU A 159 22.60 8.06 -5.91
C LEU A 159 23.67 7.21 -6.61
N ASP A 160 24.87 7.77 -6.73
CA ASP A 160 26.12 7.05 -7.00
C ASP A 160 26.71 6.56 -5.68
N ILE A 161 26.56 5.28 -5.40
CA ILE A 161 27.00 4.66 -4.15
C ILE A 161 28.52 4.59 -4.01
N SER A 162 29.29 4.89 -5.06
CA SER A 162 30.76 4.93 -5.02
C SER A 162 31.32 6.25 -4.51
N ASN A 163 30.48 7.29 -4.41
CA ASN A 163 30.91 8.66 -4.12
C ASN A 163 30.00 9.38 -3.11
N VAL A 164 29.70 8.74 -1.98
CA VAL A 164 28.82 9.32 -0.93
C VAL A 164 29.61 10.33 -0.09
N THR A 165 29.17 11.59 -0.04
CA THR A 165 29.94 12.69 0.57
C THR A 165 29.41 13.17 1.91
N GLN A 166 28.11 13.00 2.18
CA GLN A 166 27.53 13.45 3.44
C GLN A 166 26.21 12.73 3.79
N PHE A 167 25.85 12.83 5.07
CA PHE A 167 24.61 12.34 5.65
C PHE A 167 23.81 13.50 6.23
N VAL A 168 22.54 13.64 5.86
CA VAL A 168 21.64 14.68 6.36
C VAL A 168 20.54 14.03 7.18
N ILE A 169 20.38 14.44 8.44
CA ILE A 169 19.38 13.91 9.36
C ILE A 169 18.43 15.04 9.73
N PHE A 170 17.13 14.89 9.45
CA PHE A 170 16.16 15.97 9.63
C PHE A 170 14.75 15.49 9.95
N VAL A 171 13.94 16.39 10.50
CA VAL A 171 12.49 16.23 10.63
C VAL A 171 11.82 17.03 9.51
N ASN A 172 10.80 16.47 8.84
CA ASN A 172 10.17 17.11 7.70
C ASN A 172 8.98 17.99 8.14
N ARG A 173 9.08 19.30 7.95
CA ARG A 173 8.02 20.32 8.17
C ARG A 173 7.26 20.13 9.49
N SER A 174 8.00 19.92 10.57
CA SER A 174 7.41 19.81 11.91
C SER A 174 6.82 21.13 12.36
N SER A 175 5.72 21.09 13.10
CA SER A 175 5.20 22.22 13.89
C SER A 175 5.64 22.17 15.36
N ASP A 176 6.50 21.20 15.68
CA ASP A 176 6.92 20.86 17.04
C ASP A 176 8.44 20.73 17.11
N ASP A 177 9.00 21.10 18.27
CA ASP A 177 10.38 20.78 18.61
C ASP A 177 10.54 19.28 18.91
N HIS A 178 11.70 18.71 18.57
CA HIS A 178 12.04 17.30 18.85
C HIS A 178 13.43 17.14 19.45
N SER A 179 13.63 16.01 20.16
CA SER A 179 14.91 15.60 20.73
C SER A 179 15.16 14.13 20.44
N PHE A 180 16.27 13.80 19.80
CA PHE A 180 16.64 12.42 19.49
C PHE A 180 18.16 12.24 19.46
N GLU A 181 18.61 11.00 19.62
CA GLU A 181 20.01 10.60 19.54
C GLU A 181 20.22 9.72 18.32
N ILE A 182 21.38 9.86 17.69
CA ILE A 182 21.84 8.98 16.61
C ILE A 182 23.18 8.33 16.96
N SER A 183 23.35 7.07 16.57
CA SER A 183 24.59 6.33 16.75
C SER A 183 24.80 5.28 15.66
N ASN A 184 25.98 4.65 15.68
CA ASN A 184 26.28 3.44 14.90
C ASN A 184 26.00 3.58 13.39
N ILE A 185 26.44 4.70 12.80
CA ILE A 185 26.29 4.99 11.37
C ILE A 185 27.27 4.10 10.61
N ARG A 186 26.74 3.11 9.88
CA ARG A 186 27.56 2.04 9.29
C ARG A 186 27.03 1.56 7.94
N ALA A 187 27.92 1.00 7.12
CA ALA A 187 27.60 0.15 5.99
C ALA A 187 27.81 -1.32 6.36
N PHE A 188 26.95 -2.21 5.86
CA PHE A 188 27.03 -3.62 6.19
C PHE A 188 26.39 -4.51 5.12
N GLY A 189 26.69 -5.80 5.23
CA GLY A 189 26.22 -6.85 4.31
C GLY A 189 26.97 -6.79 2.99
N THR A 190 27.55 -7.91 2.56
CA THR A 190 28.31 -7.97 1.32
C THR A 190 27.37 -8.00 0.11
N TYR A 191 27.63 -7.13 -0.88
CA TYR A 191 27.00 -7.20 -2.19
C TYR A 191 27.82 -8.08 -3.13
N THR A 192 27.17 -9.11 -3.65
CA THR A 192 27.69 -9.94 -4.74
C THR A 192 26.79 -9.70 -5.94
N PRO A 193 27.30 -9.14 -7.04
CA PRO A 193 26.52 -8.98 -8.27
C PRO A 193 25.97 -10.34 -8.72
N PRO A 194 24.70 -10.41 -9.18
CA PRO A 194 24.16 -11.66 -9.68
C PRO A 194 24.87 -12.06 -10.98
N GLU A 195 25.02 -13.37 -11.22
CA GLU A 195 25.78 -13.91 -12.37
C GLU A 195 25.25 -13.40 -13.72
N TRP A 196 23.94 -13.16 -13.82
CA TRP A 196 23.31 -12.68 -15.05
C TRP A 196 23.71 -11.25 -15.45
N ILE A 197 24.35 -10.48 -14.55
CA ILE A 197 24.75 -9.09 -14.85
C ILE A 197 25.78 -9.02 -15.98
N SER A 198 26.58 -10.08 -16.17
CA SER A 198 27.59 -10.17 -17.22
C SER A 198 27.12 -10.93 -18.47
N MET A 199 25.85 -11.33 -18.53
CA MET A 199 25.28 -11.99 -19.72
C MET A 199 25.12 -11.00 -20.87
N THR A 200 25.20 -11.54 -22.08
CA THR A 200 24.75 -10.87 -23.31
C THR A 200 23.22 -10.94 -23.45
N GLU A 201 22.66 -10.18 -24.39
CA GLU A 201 21.22 -10.18 -24.66
C GLU A 201 20.66 -11.60 -24.95
N ASN A 202 21.39 -12.40 -25.73
CA ASN A 202 20.97 -13.76 -26.11
C ASN A 202 21.13 -14.80 -24.98
N GLU A 203 21.96 -14.51 -23.98
CA GLU A 203 22.10 -15.36 -22.78
C GLU A 203 21.03 -15.01 -21.75
N PHE A 204 20.64 -13.73 -21.68
CA PHE A 204 19.63 -13.25 -20.74
C PHE A 204 18.19 -13.49 -21.22
N PHE A 205 17.89 -13.27 -22.51
CA PHE A 205 16.56 -13.53 -23.06
C PHE A 205 16.50 -14.90 -23.73
N PRO A 206 15.40 -15.66 -23.54
CA PRO A 206 14.24 -15.36 -22.70
C PRO A 206 14.56 -15.46 -21.20
N MET A 207 13.89 -14.61 -20.39
CA MET A 207 14.14 -14.49 -18.95
C MET A 207 13.03 -15.08 -18.05
N ILE A 208 11.87 -15.41 -18.63
CA ILE A 208 10.73 -16.02 -17.94
C ILE A 208 10.51 -17.45 -18.42
N ASP A 209 10.38 -18.39 -17.48
CA ASP A 209 10.15 -19.81 -17.76
C ASP A 209 8.68 -20.13 -18.10
N GLU A 210 8.37 -21.40 -18.36
CA GLU A 210 7.04 -21.87 -18.72
C GLU A 210 5.98 -21.72 -17.61
N TYR A 211 6.40 -21.50 -16.37
CA TYR A 211 5.55 -21.27 -15.21
C TYR A 211 5.34 -19.79 -14.90
N GLY A 212 6.05 -18.89 -15.61
CA GLY A 212 6.01 -17.45 -15.38
C GLY A 212 7.04 -16.95 -14.37
N GLN A 213 8.05 -17.77 -14.01
CA GLN A 213 9.07 -17.42 -13.02
C GLN A 213 10.38 -16.96 -13.69
N PHE A 214 11.18 -16.18 -12.97
CA PHE A 214 12.49 -15.72 -13.46
C PHE A 214 13.49 -16.86 -13.63
N ILE A 215 14.13 -16.96 -14.78
CA ILE A 215 15.05 -18.04 -15.14
C ILE A 215 16.37 -17.96 -14.37
N HIS A 216 16.97 -16.78 -14.28
CA HIS A 216 18.38 -16.61 -13.90
C HIS A 216 18.65 -16.55 -12.40
N LYS A 217 17.71 -17.03 -11.60
CA LYS A 217 17.85 -17.10 -10.15
C LYS A 217 17.13 -18.31 -9.62
N ASP A 218 17.71 -18.95 -8.61
CA ASP A 218 17.06 -20.00 -7.84
C ASP A 218 16.69 -19.50 -6.44
N TRP A 219 15.65 -20.07 -5.84
CA TRP A 219 15.20 -19.72 -4.50
C TRP A 219 14.45 -20.86 -3.82
N LYS A 220 14.36 -20.79 -2.49
CA LYS A 220 13.57 -21.74 -1.69
C LYS A 220 12.12 -21.78 -2.20
N GLY A 221 11.68 -22.94 -2.67
CA GLY A 221 10.32 -23.18 -3.15
C GLY A 221 10.09 -22.89 -4.64
N LYS A 222 11.14 -22.57 -5.41
CA LYS A 222 11.00 -22.43 -6.87
C LYS A 222 10.51 -23.75 -7.48
N THR A 223 9.55 -23.66 -8.39
CA THR A 223 9.08 -24.82 -9.16
C THR A 223 9.99 -25.05 -10.36
N HIS A 224 10.58 -26.24 -10.48
CA HIS A 224 11.41 -26.61 -11.64
C HIS A 224 10.72 -27.63 -12.55
N SER A 225 9.72 -28.33 -12.03
CA SER A 225 9.13 -29.49 -12.70
C SER A 225 7.68 -29.74 -12.29
N LYS A 226 7.02 -30.66 -13.00
CA LYS A 226 5.69 -31.16 -12.61
C LYS A 226 5.71 -31.92 -11.28
N ASP A 227 6.84 -32.57 -10.96
CA ASP A 227 6.98 -33.30 -9.70
C ASP A 227 7.02 -32.33 -8.52
N ASP A 228 7.60 -31.14 -8.70
CA ASP A 228 7.55 -30.08 -7.69
C ASP A 228 6.10 -29.59 -7.45
N LEU A 229 5.31 -29.41 -8.51
CA LEU A 229 3.89 -29.04 -8.36
C LEU A 229 3.10 -30.07 -7.55
N ALA A 230 3.31 -31.37 -7.82
CA ALA A 230 2.67 -32.45 -7.07
C ALA A 230 3.14 -32.49 -5.61
N LYS A 231 4.44 -32.22 -5.37
CA LYS A 231 4.99 -32.11 -4.02
C LYS A 231 4.39 -30.93 -3.25
N HIS A 232 4.30 -29.75 -3.87
CA HIS A 232 3.67 -28.57 -3.25
C HIS A 232 2.20 -28.83 -2.90
N GLU A 233 1.45 -29.52 -3.76
CA GLU A 233 0.07 -29.93 -3.47
C GLU A 233 -0.02 -30.86 -2.24
N GLN A 234 0.89 -31.84 -2.13
CA GLN A 234 0.92 -32.77 -1.00
C GLN A 234 1.32 -32.11 0.32
N GLU A 235 2.32 -31.22 0.28
CA GLU A 235 2.75 -30.42 1.44
C GLU A 235 1.61 -29.54 1.95
N GLU A 236 0.93 -28.83 1.03
CA GLU A 236 -0.21 -27.99 1.37
C GLU A 236 -1.40 -28.80 1.92
N HIS A 237 -1.68 -29.96 1.34
CA HIS A 237 -2.73 -30.84 1.85
C HIS A 237 -2.45 -31.25 3.31
N SER A 238 -1.19 -31.57 3.61
CA SER A 238 -0.74 -31.93 4.95
C SER A 238 -0.83 -30.75 5.92
N ASP A 239 -0.46 -29.54 5.49
CA ASP A 239 -0.56 -28.32 6.30
C ASP A 239 -2.03 -27.98 6.65
N ILE A 240 -2.96 -28.12 5.69
CA ILE A 240 -4.38 -27.85 5.93
C ILE A 240 -5.01 -28.90 6.87
N GLN A 241 -4.58 -30.16 6.79
CA GLN A 241 -5.07 -31.20 7.70
C GLN A 241 -4.66 -30.95 9.16
N THR A 242 -3.46 -30.41 9.39
CA THR A 242 -2.94 -30.11 10.73
C THR A 242 -3.49 -28.81 11.30
N HIS A 243 -3.86 -27.85 10.45
CA HIS A 243 -4.34 -26.53 10.84
C HIS A 243 -5.79 -26.31 10.40
N GLN A 244 -6.73 -26.89 11.15
CA GLN A 244 -8.16 -26.76 10.87
C GLN A 244 -8.71 -25.37 11.23
N THR A 245 -9.94 -25.07 10.79
CA THR A 245 -10.66 -23.86 11.17
C THR A 245 -10.65 -23.63 12.69
N PRO A 246 -10.49 -22.37 13.17
CA PRO A 246 -10.60 -22.07 14.59
C PRO A 246 -11.92 -22.60 15.18
N LYS A 247 -11.82 -23.29 16.33
CA LYS A 247 -12.97 -23.96 16.96
C LYS A 247 -13.98 -22.99 17.60
N ASN A 248 -13.53 -21.79 17.92
CA ASN A 248 -14.31 -20.72 18.54
C ASN A 248 -15.00 -19.82 17.49
N TRP A 249 -15.14 -20.31 16.26
CA TRP A 249 -15.81 -19.62 15.16
C TRP A 249 -17.13 -20.29 14.85
N ASN A 250 -18.18 -19.49 14.61
CA ASN A 250 -19.42 -19.99 14.06
C ASN A 250 -19.31 -20.20 12.53
N ILE A 251 -20.45 -20.51 11.88
CA ILE A 251 -20.48 -20.75 10.43
C ILE A 251 -20.05 -19.53 9.61
N TYR A 252 -20.25 -18.30 10.09
CA TYR A 252 -19.81 -17.08 9.42
C TYR A 252 -18.38 -16.69 9.81
N GLY A 253 -17.78 -17.34 10.82
CA GLY A 253 -16.48 -16.97 11.34
C GLY A 253 -16.52 -15.90 12.45
N GLY A 254 -17.70 -15.62 13.00
CA GLY A 254 -17.92 -14.81 14.21
C GLY A 254 -17.53 -15.56 15.49
N TRP A 255 -17.33 -14.82 16.57
CA TRP A 255 -16.81 -15.35 17.84
C TRP A 255 -17.87 -16.14 18.60
N GLU A 256 -17.81 -17.47 18.50
CA GLU A 256 -18.79 -18.39 19.08
C GLU A 256 -18.79 -18.37 20.62
N ASP A 257 -17.60 -18.25 21.21
CA ASP A 257 -17.43 -18.18 22.67
C ASP A 257 -17.70 -16.77 23.24
N GLY A 258 -17.92 -15.78 22.37
CA GLY A 258 -18.17 -14.40 22.74
C GLY A 258 -19.64 -14.11 23.10
N VAL A 259 -19.92 -12.85 23.40
CA VAL A 259 -21.31 -12.38 23.58
C VAL A 259 -22.10 -12.56 22.28
N GLN A 260 -23.36 -12.96 22.42
CA GLN A 260 -24.33 -12.94 21.34
C GLN A 260 -25.22 -11.69 21.50
N LEU A 261 -25.19 -10.82 20.50
CA LEU A 261 -26.04 -9.65 20.36
C LEU A 261 -27.29 -10.02 19.54
N THR A 262 -28.13 -9.04 19.22
CA THR A 262 -29.32 -9.26 18.38
C THR A 262 -28.92 -9.79 17.00
N ALA A 263 -29.41 -10.98 16.65
CA ALA A 263 -29.31 -11.59 15.34
C ALA A 263 -30.34 -10.98 14.38
N THR A 264 -29.89 -10.45 13.24
CA THR A 264 -30.75 -9.84 12.21
C THR A 264 -30.81 -10.67 10.93
N GLY A 265 -30.04 -11.75 10.84
CA GLY A 265 -29.85 -12.52 9.61
C GLY A 265 -28.88 -11.88 8.60
N TYR A 266 -28.26 -10.75 8.94
CA TYR A 266 -27.30 -10.04 8.07
C TYR A 266 -26.17 -9.43 8.90
N PHE A 267 -25.04 -9.15 8.25
CA PHE A 267 -23.97 -8.39 8.86
C PHE A 267 -24.43 -6.97 9.20
N ARG A 268 -24.03 -6.49 10.38
CA ARG A 268 -24.32 -5.14 10.86
C ARG A 268 -23.15 -4.60 11.69
N VAL A 269 -23.23 -3.34 12.10
CA VAL A 269 -22.23 -2.72 12.99
C VAL A 269 -22.83 -2.46 14.37
N GLU A 270 -22.03 -2.61 15.42
CA GLU A 270 -22.40 -2.23 16.79
C GLU A 270 -21.16 -1.87 17.60
N LYS A 271 -21.27 -0.88 18.48
CA LYS A 271 -20.21 -0.56 19.45
C LYS A 271 -20.45 -1.37 20.72
N TYR A 272 -19.49 -2.20 21.10
CA TYR A 272 -19.54 -3.07 22.27
C TYR A 272 -18.24 -2.96 23.09
N ASP A 273 -18.38 -2.74 24.40
CA ASP A 273 -17.28 -2.51 25.35
C ASP A 273 -16.23 -1.49 24.85
N GLY A 274 -16.72 -0.34 24.37
CA GLY A 274 -15.88 0.77 23.91
C GLY A 274 -15.23 0.60 22.53
N LYS A 275 -15.39 -0.55 21.87
CA LYS A 275 -14.84 -0.84 20.53
C LYS A 275 -15.96 -1.03 19.51
N TRP A 276 -15.74 -0.58 18.28
CA TRP A 276 -16.62 -0.93 17.16
C TRP A 276 -16.42 -2.38 16.75
N TRP A 277 -17.51 -3.03 16.39
CA TRP A 277 -17.54 -4.40 15.90
C TRP A 277 -18.44 -4.51 14.67
N LEU A 278 -18.12 -5.46 13.81
CA LEU A 278 -19.16 -6.06 12.98
C LEU A 278 -19.89 -7.09 13.84
N VAL A 279 -21.13 -7.39 13.48
CA VAL A 279 -21.94 -8.45 14.08
C VAL A 279 -22.43 -9.31 12.93
N ASP A 280 -22.21 -10.62 13.03
CA ASP A 280 -22.59 -11.55 11.98
C ASP A 280 -24.11 -11.85 11.97
N PRO A 281 -24.62 -12.59 10.97
CA PRO A 281 -26.03 -12.91 10.86
C PRO A 281 -26.66 -13.61 12.08
N GLU A 282 -25.87 -14.33 12.89
CA GLU A 282 -26.32 -15.03 14.10
C GLU A 282 -26.17 -14.18 15.37
N GLY A 283 -25.71 -12.93 15.24
CA GLY A 283 -25.54 -12.01 16.35
C GLY A 283 -24.19 -12.15 17.05
N ARG A 284 -23.23 -12.93 16.53
CA ARG A 284 -21.91 -13.05 17.15
C ARG A 284 -21.02 -11.88 16.76
N LEU A 285 -20.14 -11.47 17.67
CA LEU A 285 -19.13 -10.45 17.38
C LEU A 285 -18.24 -10.92 16.23
N PHE A 286 -18.04 -10.05 15.24
CA PHE A 286 -17.29 -10.32 14.04
C PHE A 286 -16.21 -9.25 13.82
N TRP A 287 -15.04 -9.70 13.36
CA TRP A 287 -13.98 -8.82 12.90
C TRP A 287 -13.53 -9.35 11.54
N SER A 288 -13.59 -8.50 10.51
CA SER A 288 -13.41 -8.92 9.12
C SER A 288 -11.93 -9.09 8.80
N HIS A 289 -11.43 -10.31 8.91
CA HIS A 289 -10.06 -10.67 8.56
C HIS A 289 -10.03 -11.32 7.17
N GLY A 290 -9.59 -10.56 6.15
CA GLY A 290 -9.71 -11.00 4.76
C GLY A 290 -8.54 -10.68 3.85
N ILE A 291 -8.73 -11.05 2.58
CA ILE A 291 -7.73 -10.94 1.51
C ILE A 291 -8.43 -10.65 0.17
N ASP A 292 -7.90 -9.69 -0.57
CA ASP A 292 -8.42 -9.20 -1.85
C ASP A 292 -7.96 -10.07 -3.03
N CYS A 293 -8.68 -9.94 -4.15
CA CYS A 293 -8.41 -10.59 -5.44
C CYS A 293 -8.27 -12.11 -5.33
N VAL A 294 -9.13 -12.76 -4.54
CA VAL A 294 -9.17 -14.23 -4.44
C VAL A 294 -9.69 -14.80 -5.76
N GLY A 295 -8.76 -15.29 -6.58
CA GLY A 295 -9.07 -15.73 -7.93
C GLY A 295 -7.87 -16.32 -8.67
N ASP A 296 -8.09 -16.63 -9.94
CA ASP A 296 -7.19 -17.36 -10.83
C ASP A 296 -6.48 -16.45 -11.85
N TRP A 297 -6.44 -15.14 -11.62
CA TRP A 297 -5.95 -14.14 -12.58
C TRP A 297 -4.82 -13.24 -12.06
N ASN A 298 -4.28 -13.46 -10.86
CA ASN A 298 -3.27 -12.55 -10.29
C ASN A 298 -1.99 -12.46 -11.17
N GLY A 299 -1.62 -13.56 -11.83
CA GLY A 299 -0.49 -13.67 -12.77
C GLY A 299 -0.83 -13.41 -14.23
N VAL A 300 -1.85 -12.60 -14.53
CA VAL A 300 -2.12 -12.12 -15.90
C VAL A 300 -1.11 -11.03 -16.28
N THR A 301 -0.49 -11.16 -17.46
CA THR A 301 0.50 -10.19 -17.97
C THR A 301 0.30 -9.87 -19.45
N PRO A 302 0.49 -8.61 -19.88
CA PRO A 302 0.64 -8.29 -21.30
C PRO A 302 1.80 -9.05 -21.97
N ILE A 303 1.59 -9.52 -23.20
CA ILE A 303 2.63 -10.19 -23.99
C ILE A 303 2.97 -9.44 -25.28
N THR A 304 2.10 -8.55 -25.77
CA THR A 304 2.38 -7.71 -26.95
C THR A 304 3.66 -6.92 -26.75
N ASP A 305 4.57 -6.97 -27.73
CA ASP A 305 5.91 -6.38 -27.71
C ASP A 305 6.89 -7.08 -26.75
N ARG A 306 6.45 -8.04 -25.95
CA ARG A 306 7.23 -8.69 -24.88
C ARG A 306 7.35 -10.19 -25.06
N GLU A 307 6.98 -10.73 -26.22
CA GLU A 307 7.01 -12.17 -26.50
C GLU A 307 8.42 -12.76 -26.25
N PHE A 308 9.47 -11.98 -26.54
CA PHE A 308 10.87 -12.38 -26.34
C PHE A 308 11.29 -12.52 -24.86
N TYR A 309 10.48 -12.05 -23.91
CA TYR A 309 10.73 -12.31 -22.48
C TYR A 309 10.51 -13.77 -22.12
N PHE A 310 9.63 -14.47 -22.83
CA PHE A 310 9.08 -15.76 -22.41
C PHE A 310 9.75 -16.90 -23.18
N ARG A 311 10.31 -17.87 -22.45
CA ARG A 311 10.91 -19.06 -23.05
C ARG A 311 9.88 -19.92 -23.75
N TYR A 312 8.67 -19.94 -23.20
CA TYR A 312 7.57 -20.73 -23.71
C TYR A 312 6.24 -19.97 -23.58
N LEU A 313 5.59 -19.79 -24.72
CA LEU A 313 4.19 -19.39 -24.85
C LEU A 313 3.47 -20.51 -25.61
N PRO A 314 2.35 -21.04 -25.11
CA PRO A 314 1.76 -22.26 -25.66
C PRO A 314 1.15 -22.08 -27.04
N GLU A 315 1.09 -23.17 -27.80
CA GLU A 315 0.30 -23.23 -29.04
C GLU A 315 -1.18 -22.90 -28.76
N LYS A 316 -1.80 -22.08 -29.62
CA LYS A 316 -3.17 -21.59 -29.43
C LYS A 316 -4.22 -22.70 -29.34
N ASP A 317 -4.01 -23.80 -30.07
CA ASP A 317 -4.96 -24.91 -30.11
C ASP A 317 -4.71 -25.96 -29.00
N SER A 318 -3.72 -25.72 -28.13
CA SER A 318 -3.47 -26.58 -26.97
C SER A 318 -4.42 -26.26 -25.80
N PRO A 319 -4.58 -27.15 -24.80
CA PRO A 319 -5.34 -26.83 -23.59
C PRO A 319 -4.87 -25.55 -22.87
N PHE A 320 -3.58 -25.20 -23.02
CA PHE A 320 -2.99 -23.99 -22.43
C PHE A 320 -3.23 -22.72 -23.29
N GLY A 321 -3.62 -22.86 -24.55
CA GLY A 321 -4.01 -21.74 -25.41
C GLY A 321 -5.26 -20.99 -24.90
N ASN A 322 -6.08 -21.65 -24.08
CA ASN A 322 -7.26 -21.05 -23.44
C ASN A 322 -6.95 -19.92 -22.45
N PHE A 323 -5.68 -19.72 -22.10
CA PHE A 323 -5.23 -18.69 -21.15
C PHE A 323 -4.68 -17.44 -21.83
N TYR A 324 -4.73 -17.35 -23.16
CA TYR A 324 -4.58 -16.09 -23.86
C TYR A 324 -5.81 -15.20 -23.65
N GLY A 325 -5.56 -13.89 -23.60
CA GLY A 325 -6.62 -12.89 -23.56
C GLY A 325 -6.20 -11.59 -24.22
N GLU A 326 -7.05 -10.58 -24.05
CA GLU A 326 -6.81 -9.20 -24.46
C GLU A 326 -7.22 -8.26 -23.34
N ALA A 327 -6.54 -7.13 -23.23
CA ALA A 327 -6.89 -6.07 -22.29
C ALA A 327 -6.55 -4.70 -22.88
N SER A 328 -7.19 -3.65 -22.36
CA SER A 328 -6.95 -2.26 -22.74
C SER A 328 -6.71 -1.34 -21.54
N TRP A 329 -6.97 -1.80 -20.32
CA TRP A 329 -6.75 -1.01 -19.11
C TRP A 329 -5.24 -0.89 -18.82
N ALA A 330 -4.71 0.32 -18.93
CA ALA A 330 -3.33 0.67 -18.63
C ALA A 330 -3.28 2.16 -18.29
N PRO A 331 -3.68 2.56 -17.07
CA PRO A 331 -3.74 3.97 -16.67
C PRO A 331 -2.36 4.65 -16.64
N HIS A 332 -1.28 3.85 -16.64
CA HIS A 332 0.09 4.30 -16.54
C HIS A 332 1.02 3.38 -17.33
N ASN A 333 2.27 3.83 -17.50
CA ASN A 333 3.40 3.02 -17.99
C ASN A 333 3.27 2.66 -19.48
N TYR A 334 3.99 1.63 -19.92
CA TYR A 334 4.27 1.34 -21.34
C TYR A 334 3.03 1.18 -22.24
N TYR A 335 1.93 0.65 -21.71
CA TYR A 335 0.71 0.38 -22.49
C TYR A 335 -0.31 1.53 -22.44
N GLU A 336 -0.03 2.61 -21.70
CA GLU A 336 -0.87 3.79 -21.65
C GLU A 336 -1.10 4.37 -23.06
N GLY A 337 -2.37 4.57 -23.43
CA GLY A 337 -2.76 5.12 -24.73
C GLY A 337 -2.49 4.21 -25.94
N LYS A 338 -2.02 2.96 -25.75
CA LYS A 338 -1.72 2.03 -26.86
C LYS A 338 -2.91 1.23 -27.38
N GLY A 339 -4.08 1.38 -26.78
CA GLY A 339 -5.28 0.61 -27.15
C GLY A 339 -5.25 -0.81 -26.57
N THR A 340 -5.68 -1.79 -27.38
CA THR A 340 -5.79 -3.19 -26.93
C THR A 340 -4.48 -3.93 -27.12
N TYR A 341 -4.06 -4.71 -26.12
CA TYR A 341 -2.88 -5.57 -26.14
C TYR A 341 -3.24 -7.00 -25.74
N ARG A 342 -2.45 -7.97 -26.20
CA ARG A 342 -2.61 -9.39 -25.86
C ARG A 342 -2.07 -9.66 -24.47
N THR A 343 -2.68 -10.60 -23.76
CA THR A 343 -2.26 -11.07 -22.44
C THR A 343 -2.13 -12.59 -22.39
N TYR A 344 -1.43 -13.09 -21.37
CA TYR A 344 -1.43 -14.50 -20.99
C TYR A 344 -1.58 -14.65 -19.47
N ASN A 345 -2.36 -15.63 -19.02
CA ASN A 345 -2.62 -15.92 -17.60
C ASN A 345 -1.77 -17.09 -17.09
N PHE A 346 -0.64 -16.78 -16.44
CA PHE A 346 0.23 -17.81 -15.88
C PHE A 346 -0.41 -18.53 -14.69
N THR A 347 -1.12 -17.82 -13.80
CA THR A 347 -1.81 -18.42 -12.65
C THR A 347 -2.77 -19.52 -13.07
N ALA A 348 -3.74 -19.22 -13.93
CA ALA A 348 -4.71 -20.23 -14.39
C ALA A 348 -4.04 -21.37 -15.17
N SER A 349 -3.00 -21.08 -15.95
CA SER A 349 -2.24 -22.13 -16.65
C SER A 349 -1.53 -23.07 -15.68
N ASN A 350 -0.97 -22.55 -14.58
CA ASN A 350 -0.34 -23.34 -13.54
C ASN A 350 -1.35 -24.15 -12.72
N LEU A 351 -2.55 -23.61 -12.49
CA LEU A 351 -3.66 -24.37 -11.89
C LEU A 351 -4.05 -25.57 -12.76
N LEU A 352 -4.10 -25.42 -14.09
CA LEU A 352 -4.31 -26.55 -15.00
C LEU A 352 -3.17 -27.58 -14.90
N ARG A 353 -1.91 -27.13 -14.79
CA ARG A 353 -0.75 -28.04 -14.60
C ARG A 353 -0.84 -28.82 -13.29
N LYS A 354 -1.19 -28.13 -12.20
CA LYS A 354 -1.23 -28.70 -10.84
C LYS A 354 -2.43 -29.62 -10.64
N TYR A 355 -3.62 -29.21 -11.07
CA TYR A 355 -4.87 -29.88 -10.71
C TYR A 355 -5.55 -30.67 -11.83
N GLY A 356 -5.08 -30.55 -13.08
CA GLY A 356 -5.66 -31.19 -14.26
C GLY A 356 -6.95 -30.51 -14.74
N GLU A 357 -7.73 -31.18 -15.60
CA GLU A 357 -8.90 -30.60 -16.29
C GLU A 357 -9.92 -29.94 -15.36
N ASN A 358 -10.14 -30.51 -14.16
CA ASN A 358 -11.07 -29.99 -13.14
C ASN A 358 -10.46 -28.96 -12.19
N TRP A 359 -9.41 -28.24 -12.62
CA TRP A 359 -8.67 -27.32 -11.76
C TRP A 359 -9.53 -26.22 -11.14
N ARG A 360 -10.55 -25.70 -11.85
CA ARG A 360 -11.40 -24.62 -11.33
C ARG A 360 -12.11 -25.00 -10.04
N GLU A 361 -12.77 -26.15 -10.03
CA GLU A 361 -13.47 -26.66 -8.85
C GLU A 361 -12.49 -27.00 -7.72
N LYS A 362 -11.37 -27.67 -8.04
CA LYS A 362 -10.33 -28.01 -7.05
C LYS A 362 -9.74 -26.76 -6.41
N PHE A 363 -9.42 -25.75 -7.22
CA PHE A 363 -8.91 -24.47 -6.78
C PHE A 363 -9.92 -23.75 -5.88
N ALA A 364 -11.18 -23.64 -6.32
CA ALA A 364 -12.20 -22.99 -5.50
C ALA A 364 -12.44 -23.72 -4.15
N ASP A 365 -12.39 -25.05 -4.13
CA ASP A 365 -12.52 -25.83 -2.91
C ASP A 365 -11.30 -25.72 -1.98
N ILE A 366 -10.07 -25.75 -2.52
CA ILE A 366 -8.86 -25.57 -1.70
C ILE A 366 -8.75 -24.14 -1.19
N THR A 367 -9.14 -23.13 -1.97
CA THR A 367 -9.19 -21.73 -1.53
C THR A 367 -10.09 -21.54 -0.32
N GLN A 368 -11.30 -22.12 -0.31
CA GLN A 368 -12.18 -22.05 0.85
C GLN A 368 -11.55 -22.71 2.10
N LYS A 369 -10.79 -23.80 1.92
CA LYS A 369 -10.07 -24.47 3.01
C LYS A 369 -8.87 -23.65 3.49
N ARG A 370 -8.10 -23.07 2.57
CA ARG A 370 -6.95 -22.19 2.83
C ARG A 370 -7.36 -21.06 3.76
N LEU A 371 -8.35 -20.25 3.36
CA LEU A 371 -8.77 -19.08 4.13
C LEU A 371 -9.10 -19.45 5.58
N ARG A 372 -9.92 -20.48 5.77
CA ARG A 372 -10.29 -20.95 7.11
C ARG A 372 -9.10 -21.54 7.89
N SER A 373 -8.24 -22.31 7.24
CA SER A 373 -7.02 -22.91 7.84
C SER A 373 -6.01 -21.84 8.27
N TRP A 374 -5.88 -20.78 7.49
CA TRP A 374 -4.99 -19.66 7.74
C TRP A 374 -5.54 -18.69 8.80
N GLY A 375 -6.78 -18.88 9.27
CA GLY A 375 -7.39 -17.97 10.23
C GLY A 375 -7.94 -16.69 9.61
N MET A 376 -8.29 -16.71 8.32
CA MET A 376 -9.09 -15.69 7.65
C MET A 376 -10.58 -16.09 7.60
N ASN A 377 -11.47 -15.11 7.79
CA ASN A 377 -12.91 -15.30 7.79
C ASN A 377 -13.64 -14.47 6.74
N THR A 378 -12.93 -13.75 5.87
CA THR A 378 -13.55 -12.89 4.84
C THR A 378 -12.83 -13.01 3.50
N ILE A 379 -13.57 -13.19 2.43
CA ILE A 379 -13.11 -13.01 1.05
C ILE A 379 -13.23 -11.52 0.73
N GLY A 380 -12.08 -10.88 0.48
CA GLY A 380 -11.97 -9.44 0.25
C GLY A 380 -12.41 -9.00 -1.14
N ASN A 381 -12.11 -7.75 -1.44
CA ASN A 381 -12.53 -7.03 -2.63
C ASN A 381 -12.04 -7.70 -3.94
N TRP A 382 -12.73 -7.45 -5.05
CA TRP A 382 -12.39 -7.97 -6.39
C TRP A 382 -12.18 -9.49 -6.46
N SER A 383 -12.90 -10.27 -5.67
CA SER A 383 -12.75 -11.73 -5.64
C SER A 383 -13.73 -12.47 -6.55
N SER A 384 -13.44 -13.75 -6.82
CA SER A 384 -14.19 -14.58 -7.76
C SER A 384 -15.55 -14.97 -7.19
N ASP A 385 -16.61 -14.71 -7.96
CA ASP A 385 -17.97 -15.11 -7.61
C ASP A 385 -18.13 -16.62 -7.54
N PHE A 386 -17.45 -17.34 -8.42
CA PHE A 386 -17.37 -18.79 -8.40
C PHE A 386 -16.84 -19.34 -7.07
N ILE A 387 -15.93 -18.62 -6.41
CA ILE A 387 -15.37 -19.03 -5.12
C ILE A 387 -16.29 -18.60 -3.97
N TYR A 388 -16.68 -17.32 -3.89
CA TYR A 388 -17.46 -16.85 -2.74
C TYR A 388 -18.90 -17.40 -2.73
N ASN A 389 -19.50 -17.71 -3.89
CA ASN A 389 -20.84 -18.30 -3.97
C ASN A 389 -20.91 -19.74 -3.44
N LYS A 390 -19.76 -20.37 -3.12
CA LYS A 390 -19.76 -21.61 -2.35
C LYS A 390 -20.26 -21.43 -0.91
N ARG A 391 -20.42 -20.18 -0.44
CA ARG A 391 -21.03 -19.83 0.87
C ARG A 391 -20.40 -20.59 2.04
N LYS A 392 -19.06 -20.61 2.04
CA LYS A 392 -18.24 -21.18 3.12
C LYS A 392 -17.44 -20.13 3.87
N THR A 393 -17.30 -18.93 3.31
CA THR A 393 -16.59 -17.80 3.91
C THR A 393 -17.34 -16.54 3.49
N PRO A 394 -17.70 -15.63 4.42
CA PRO A 394 -18.28 -14.34 4.09
C PRO A 394 -17.45 -13.56 3.07
N TYR A 395 -18.08 -12.64 2.36
CA TYR A 395 -17.42 -11.88 1.30
C TYR A 395 -17.93 -10.45 1.19
N VAL A 396 -17.14 -9.61 0.51
CA VAL A 396 -17.53 -8.26 0.09
C VAL A 396 -17.56 -8.16 -1.43
N VAL A 397 -18.27 -7.17 -1.97
CA VAL A 397 -18.39 -6.95 -3.41
C VAL A 397 -18.00 -5.51 -3.77
N SER A 398 -17.27 -5.35 -4.87
CA SER A 398 -16.92 -4.04 -5.43
C SER A 398 -17.91 -3.61 -6.49
N ILE A 399 -18.26 -2.34 -6.48
CA ILE A 399 -19.15 -1.72 -7.44
C ILE A 399 -18.38 -0.63 -8.17
N GLY A 400 -17.96 -0.95 -9.40
CA GLY A 400 -17.42 0.02 -10.36
C GLY A 400 -18.51 0.47 -11.33
N PHE A 401 -18.44 1.72 -11.77
CA PHE A 401 -19.40 2.27 -12.73
C PHE A 401 -18.79 3.46 -13.49
N GLY A 402 -19.33 3.70 -14.69
CA GLY A 402 -18.96 4.85 -15.52
C GLY A 402 -19.69 6.13 -15.13
N GLY A 403 -19.62 7.13 -15.99
CA GLY A 403 -20.30 8.42 -15.81
C GLY A 403 -19.52 9.53 -16.50
N LYS A 404 -20.16 10.69 -16.69
CA LYS A 404 -19.47 11.87 -17.22
C LYS A 404 -18.37 12.31 -16.24
N LEU A 405 -17.16 12.53 -16.76
CA LEU A 405 -16.03 13.00 -15.97
C LEU A 405 -16.11 14.51 -15.74
N LEU A 406 -15.69 14.96 -14.56
CA LEU A 406 -15.46 16.36 -14.21
C LEU A 406 -14.15 16.80 -14.88
N GLU A 407 -14.23 17.56 -15.98
CA GLU A 407 -13.10 17.72 -16.90
C GLU A 407 -11.91 18.45 -16.28
N GLY A 408 -12.17 19.35 -15.34
CA GLY A 408 -11.15 20.09 -14.60
C GLY A 408 -10.54 19.34 -13.42
N SER A 409 -10.98 18.10 -13.16
CA SER A 409 -10.38 17.27 -12.11
C SER A 409 -9.17 16.49 -12.63
N GLU A 410 -8.27 16.17 -11.72
CA GLU A 410 -7.06 15.40 -11.94
C GLU A 410 -6.96 14.30 -10.89
N GLY A 411 -6.15 13.28 -11.16
CA GLY A 411 -6.03 12.16 -10.25
C GLY A 411 -5.08 11.09 -10.74
N TYR A 412 -4.54 10.29 -9.82
CA TYR A 412 -3.65 9.18 -10.15
C TYR A 412 -4.37 8.15 -11.03
N TRP A 413 -5.52 7.64 -10.58
CA TRP A 413 -6.32 6.66 -11.34
C TRP A 413 -7.22 7.27 -12.42
N GLY A 414 -7.15 8.59 -12.63
CA GLY A 414 -7.98 9.32 -13.57
C GLY A 414 -8.83 10.41 -12.91
N LYS A 415 -9.69 11.03 -13.73
CA LYS A 415 -10.56 12.14 -13.32
C LYS A 415 -11.71 11.68 -12.43
N PHE A 416 -12.22 12.60 -11.60
CA PHE A 416 -13.45 12.39 -10.84
C PHE A 416 -14.67 12.44 -11.77
N ARG A 417 -15.78 11.78 -11.39
CA ARG A 417 -17.07 11.92 -12.09
C ARG A 417 -17.79 13.20 -11.67
N ASP A 418 -18.52 13.84 -12.57
CA ASP A 418 -19.43 14.93 -12.23
C ASP A 418 -20.65 14.35 -11.48
N VAL A 419 -20.72 14.56 -10.16
CA VAL A 419 -21.76 13.99 -9.28
C VAL A 419 -23.13 14.65 -9.44
N PHE A 420 -23.20 15.75 -10.20
CA PHE A 420 -24.43 16.47 -10.52
C PHE A 420 -24.91 16.15 -11.94
N ASP A 421 -24.15 15.41 -12.73
CA ASP A 421 -24.61 14.87 -14.02
C ASP A 421 -25.55 13.67 -13.80
N ASP A 422 -26.65 13.62 -14.54
CA ASP A 422 -27.66 12.55 -14.40
C ASP A 422 -27.07 11.16 -14.63
N SER A 423 -26.04 11.04 -15.46
CA SER A 423 -25.37 9.75 -15.71
C SER A 423 -24.73 9.15 -14.46
N PHE A 424 -24.34 9.98 -13.48
CA PHE A 424 -23.73 9.50 -12.24
C PHE A 424 -24.69 8.61 -11.44
N GLU A 425 -25.91 9.10 -11.19
CA GLU A 425 -26.93 8.33 -10.45
C GLU A 425 -27.45 7.14 -11.27
N VAL A 426 -27.61 7.31 -12.60
CA VAL A 426 -28.06 6.24 -13.49
C VAL A 426 -27.07 5.07 -13.51
N GLU A 427 -25.77 5.33 -13.70
CA GLU A 427 -24.79 4.26 -13.87
C GLU A 427 -24.48 3.53 -12.56
N VAL A 428 -24.48 4.20 -11.39
CA VAL A 428 -24.31 3.48 -10.11
C VAL A 428 -25.51 2.61 -9.78
N LYS A 429 -26.75 3.09 -10.01
CA LYS A 429 -27.96 2.28 -9.83
C LYS A 429 -28.00 1.08 -10.77
N LYS A 430 -27.59 1.29 -12.02
CA LYS A 430 -27.44 0.20 -13.00
C LYS A 430 -26.40 -0.81 -12.54
N SER A 431 -25.22 -0.37 -12.08
CA SER A 431 -24.19 -1.27 -11.56
C SER A 431 -24.68 -2.09 -10.37
N MET A 432 -25.36 -1.45 -9.41
CA MET A 432 -25.99 -2.13 -8.28
C MET A 432 -27.09 -3.11 -8.72
N SER A 433 -27.88 -2.80 -9.75
CA SER A 433 -28.99 -3.65 -10.19
C SER A 433 -28.55 -5.05 -10.62
N TRP A 434 -27.31 -5.21 -11.11
CA TRP A 434 -26.72 -6.51 -11.44
C TRP A 434 -26.55 -7.43 -10.24
N GLN A 435 -26.62 -6.90 -9.02
CA GLN A 435 -26.46 -7.67 -7.78
C GLN A 435 -27.76 -8.28 -7.26
N LYS A 436 -28.93 -7.87 -7.78
CA LYS A 436 -30.27 -8.30 -7.29
C LYS A 436 -30.42 -9.81 -7.16
N ASP A 437 -29.95 -10.56 -8.15
CA ASP A 437 -30.04 -12.02 -8.20
C ASP A 437 -28.68 -12.70 -7.93
N ARG A 438 -27.74 -11.95 -7.35
CA ARG A 438 -26.37 -12.41 -7.05
C ARG A 438 -26.08 -12.26 -5.56
N SER A 439 -25.49 -11.15 -5.16
CA SER A 439 -25.01 -10.88 -3.81
C SER A 439 -25.99 -10.07 -2.96
N ALA A 440 -27.01 -9.44 -3.56
CA ALA A 440 -27.97 -8.62 -2.83
C ALA A 440 -28.81 -9.49 -1.90
N ASN A 441 -28.86 -9.10 -0.62
CA ASN A 441 -29.53 -9.83 0.44
C ASN A 441 -29.03 -11.27 0.63
N ASP A 442 -27.83 -11.62 0.14
CA ASP A 442 -27.15 -12.83 0.56
C ASP A 442 -26.60 -12.61 1.99
N PRO A 443 -26.95 -13.44 2.99
CA PRO A 443 -26.44 -13.31 4.35
C PRO A 443 -24.92 -13.51 4.46
N TRP A 444 -24.28 -14.12 3.46
CA TRP A 444 -22.83 -14.25 3.38
C TRP A 444 -22.15 -13.00 2.81
N CYS A 445 -22.89 -12.13 2.13
CA CYS A 445 -22.39 -10.85 1.64
C CYS A 445 -22.38 -9.83 2.77
N LEU A 446 -21.20 -9.46 3.26
CA LEU A 446 -21.03 -8.45 4.29
C LEU A 446 -21.48 -7.08 3.79
N GLY A 447 -21.09 -6.69 2.58
CA GLY A 447 -21.43 -5.39 2.03
C GLY A 447 -20.74 -5.03 0.72
N TYR A 448 -20.93 -3.79 0.32
CA TYR A 448 -20.50 -3.24 -0.96
C TYR A 448 -19.53 -2.08 -0.78
N PHE A 449 -18.34 -2.19 -1.37
CA PHE A 449 -17.51 -1.02 -1.69
C PHE A 449 -17.98 -0.41 -3.00
N VAL A 450 -18.10 0.92 -3.07
CA VAL A 450 -18.45 1.65 -4.29
C VAL A 450 -17.28 2.53 -4.68
N ASP A 451 -16.73 2.26 -5.87
CA ASP A 451 -15.43 2.75 -6.35
C ASP A 451 -14.22 2.31 -5.50
N ASN A 452 -13.04 2.82 -5.86
CA ASN A 452 -11.76 2.61 -5.20
C ASN A 452 -10.83 3.80 -5.46
N GLU A 453 -10.22 4.37 -4.42
CA GLU A 453 -9.12 5.35 -4.51
C GLU A 453 -9.35 6.54 -5.46
N ILE A 454 -10.59 7.03 -5.54
CA ILE A 454 -10.93 8.22 -6.34
C ILE A 454 -10.25 9.48 -5.77
N SER A 455 -9.91 10.41 -6.66
CA SER A 455 -9.01 11.53 -6.32
C SER A 455 -9.73 12.71 -5.67
N TRP A 456 -9.90 12.63 -4.34
CA TRP A 456 -10.56 13.66 -3.54
C TRP A 456 -9.77 14.99 -3.45
N GLY A 457 -8.44 14.93 -3.57
CA GLY A 457 -7.57 16.10 -3.41
C GLY A 457 -7.65 16.74 -2.03
N ASP A 458 -7.22 18.00 -1.93
CA ASP A 458 -7.41 18.83 -0.74
C ASP A 458 -8.87 19.35 -0.64
N GLU A 459 -9.18 20.07 0.43
CA GLU A 459 -10.55 20.49 0.78
C GLU A 459 -11.20 21.51 -0.19
N VAL A 460 -10.47 21.97 -1.21
CA VAL A 460 -11.02 22.85 -2.26
C VAL A 460 -10.82 22.31 -3.68
N SER A 461 -10.09 21.20 -3.83
CA SER A 461 -9.66 20.67 -5.14
C SER A 461 -10.82 20.40 -6.09
N LEU A 462 -11.88 19.73 -5.64
CA LEU A 462 -13.04 19.41 -6.49
C LEU A 462 -13.89 20.64 -6.84
N SER A 463 -13.92 21.65 -5.97
CA SER A 463 -14.60 22.92 -6.24
C SER A 463 -13.85 23.75 -7.28
N ILE A 464 -12.52 23.79 -7.20
CA ILE A 464 -11.68 24.41 -8.23
C ILE A 464 -11.82 23.67 -9.56
N ALA A 465 -11.71 22.33 -9.52
CA ALA A 465 -11.94 21.48 -10.69
C ALA A 465 -13.29 21.77 -11.36
N THR A 466 -14.34 21.96 -10.56
CA THR A 466 -15.67 22.34 -11.04
C THR A 466 -15.66 23.70 -11.75
N LEU A 467 -15.01 24.73 -11.19
CA LEU A 467 -14.97 26.07 -11.78
C LEU A 467 -14.15 26.12 -13.08
N VAL A 468 -13.04 25.38 -13.17
CA VAL A 468 -12.19 25.35 -14.39
C VAL A 468 -12.72 24.41 -15.48
N SER A 469 -13.80 23.68 -15.18
CA SER A 469 -14.47 22.81 -16.15
C SER A 469 -15.27 23.59 -17.22
N PRO A 470 -15.60 22.97 -18.37
CA PRO A 470 -16.44 23.58 -19.40
C PRO A 470 -17.79 24.10 -18.88
N PRO A 471 -18.34 25.19 -19.47
CA PRO A 471 -19.57 25.84 -19.03
C PRO A 471 -20.82 24.95 -19.11
N ASP A 472 -20.79 23.88 -19.91
CA ASP A 472 -21.91 22.97 -20.06
C ASP A 472 -21.99 21.93 -18.92
N GLN A 473 -20.94 21.77 -18.11
CA GLN A 473 -20.90 20.78 -17.04
C GLN A 473 -21.93 21.05 -15.92
N PRO A 474 -22.75 20.04 -15.55
CA PRO A 474 -23.73 20.17 -14.48
C PRO A 474 -23.17 20.68 -13.15
N ALA A 475 -22.04 20.14 -12.66
CA ALA A 475 -21.44 20.61 -11.40
C ALA A 475 -21.17 22.12 -11.42
N LYS A 476 -20.67 22.63 -12.55
CA LYS A 476 -20.33 24.05 -12.69
C LYS A 476 -21.56 24.95 -12.65
N LYS A 477 -22.63 24.53 -13.34
CA LYS A 477 -23.92 25.24 -13.29
C LYS A 477 -24.48 25.27 -11.87
N VAL A 478 -24.46 24.14 -11.17
CA VAL A 478 -24.90 24.05 -9.76
C VAL A 478 -24.09 24.97 -8.87
N PHE A 479 -22.75 25.00 -9.02
CA PHE A 479 -21.91 25.87 -8.20
C PHE A 479 -22.22 27.35 -8.46
N ILE A 480 -22.36 27.75 -9.72
CA ILE A 480 -22.69 29.13 -10.07
C ILE A 480 -24.08 29.53 -9.58
N ASP A 481 -25.04 28.62 -9.58
CA ASP A 481 -26.38 28.90 -9.04
C ASP A 481 -26.36 29.03 -7.51
N ASP A 482 -25.53 28.25 -6.80
CA ASP A 482 -25.31 28.46 -5.35
C ASP A 482 -24.70 29.85 -5.07
N LEU A 483 -23.74 30.29 -5.90
CA LEU A 483 -23.13 31.61 -5.77
C LEU A 483 -24.10 32.74 -6.11
N LYS A 484 -24.95 32.59 -7.13
CA LYS A 484 -26.05 33.52 -7.43
C LYS A 484 -27.00 33.63 -6.25
N ALA A 485 -27.38 32.51 -5.65
CA ALA A 485 -28.27 32.50 -4.49
C ALA A 485 -27.65 33.21 -3.27
N LYS A 486 -26.34 33.02 -3.03
CA LYS A 486 -25.62 33.65 -1.91
C LYS A 486 -25.41 35.15 -2.11
N TYR A 487 -24.95 35.58 -3.28
CA TYR A 487 -24.52 36.95 -3.51
C TYR A 487 -25.57 37.84 -4.18
N GLY A 488 -26.47 37.27 -4.98
CA GLY A 488 -27.46 37.99 -5.78
C GLY A 488 -26.88 38.70 -7.01
N THR A 489 -25.80 39.48 -6.85
CA THR A 489 -25.13 40.20 -7.95
C THR A 489 -23.66 39.80 -8.09
N ILE A 490 -23.16 39.83 -9.34
CA ILE A 490 -21.76 39.47 -9.62
C ILE A 490 -20.76 40.43 -8.94
N ASP A 491 -21.11 41.72 -8.79
CA ASP A 491 -20.26 42.72 -8.14
C ASP A 491 -19.97 42.36 -6.66
N LYS A 492 -20.96 41.81 -5.95
CA LYS A 492 -20.77 41.37 -4.56
C LYS A 492 -19.81 40.18 -4.48
N LEU A 493 -19.89 39.24 -5.43
CA LEU A 493 -18.93 38.14 -5.50
C LEU A 493 -17.53 38.67 -5.83
N ASN A 494 -17.40 39.52 -6.86
CA ASN A 494 -16.14 40.14 -7.27
C ASN A 494 -15.44 40.85 -6.10
N GLN A 495 -16.20 41.57 -5.27
CA GLN A 495 -15.68 42.23 -4.08
C GLN A 495 -15.07 41.26 -3.06
N ILE A 496 -15.71 40.11 -2.82
CA ILE A 496 -15.21 39.11 -1.86
C ILE A 496 -14.06 38.31 -2.47
N TRP A 497 -14.22 37.80 -3.69
CA TRP A 497 -13.24 36.94 -4.36
C TRP A 497 -12.04 37.73 -4.89
N GLY A 498 -12.12 39.06 -4.95
CA GLY A 498 -11.13 39.89 -5.64
C GLY A 498 -11.05 39.58 -7.13
N ALA A 499 -12.19 39.24 -7.73
CA ALA A 499 -12.34 38.91 -9.15
C ALA A 499 -12.94 40.10 -9.92
N ASN A 500 -13.05 39.98 -11.24
CA ASN A 500 -13.53 41.03 -12.14
C ASN A 500 -14.46 40.50 -13.24
N TYR A 501 -15.33 39.54 -12.93
CA TYR A 501 -16.32 39.02 -13.88
C TYR A 501 -17.36 40.09 -14.24
N GLU A 502 -17.63 40.31 -15.53
CA GLU A 502 -18.62 41.30 -15.99
C GLU A 502 -20.08 40.86 -15.69
N SER A 503 -20.32 39.56 -15.67
CA SER A 503 -21.63 38.95 -15.42
C SER A 503 -21.48 37.50 -14.93
N TRP A 504 -22.58 36.94 -14.41
CA TRP A 504 -22.65 35.51 -14.11
C TRP A 504 -22.36 34.62 -15.33
N ASP A 505 -22.72 35.07 -16.53
CA ASP A 505 -22.43 34.33 -17.77
C ASP A 505 -20.93 34.35 -18.08
N THR A 506 -20.24 35.48 -17.88
CA THR A 506 -18.77 35.50 -18.03
C THR A 506 -18.07 34.59 -17.02
N MET A 507 -18.58 34.52 -15.78
CA MET A 507 -18.07 33.58 -14.78
C MET A 507 -18.32 32.12 -15.20
N LEU A 508 -19.49 31.82 -15.77
CA LEU A 508 -19.81 30.48 -16.31
C LEU A 508 -18.86 30.08 -17.43
N GLN A 509 -18.51 31.01 -18.33
CA GLN A 509 -17.58 30.74 -19.43
C GLN A 509 -16.11 30.65 -18.97
N SER A 510 -15.73 31.36 -17.90
CA SER A 510 -14.36 31.35 -17.38
C SER A 510 -13.90 29.94 -17.04
N ARG A 511 -12.67 29.59 -17.41
CA ARG A 511 -12.03 28.32 -17.01
C ARG A 511 -10.79 28.56 -16.13
N GLU A 512 -10.69 29.76 -15.56
CA GLU A 512 -9.60 30.14 -14.68
C GLU A 512 -9.93 29.80 -13.22
N ALA A 513 -8.93 29.33 -12.48
CA ALA A 513 -9.10 29.06 -11.06
C ALA A 513 -9.22 30.38 -10.28
N PRO A 514 -10.13 30.49 -9.29
CA PRO A 514 -10.23 31.68 -8.47
C PRO A 514 -9.04 31.79 -7.49
N ASP A 515 -8.89 32.94 -6.85
CA ASP A 515 -8.02 33.07 -5.69
C ASP A 515 -8.52 32.15 -4.56
N ARG A 516 -7.73 31.11 -4.25
CA ARG A 516 -8.08 30.07 -3.29
C ARG A 516 -8.34 30.61 -1.89
N LYS A 517 -7.64 31.66 -1.46
CA LYS A 517 -7.77 32.21 -0.11
C LYS A 517 -9.03 33.06 0.00
N LYS A 518 -9.29 33.90 -1.00
CA LYS A 518 -10.47 34.78 -1.01
C LYS A 518 -11.78 34.01 -1.23
N ALA A 519 -11.75 32.96 -2.05
CA ALA A 519 -12.91 32.11 -2.32
C ALA A 519 -13.07 30.92 -1.36
N TYR A 520 -12.21 30.79 -0.34
CA TYR A 520 -12.09 29.57 0.48
C TYR A 520 -13.41 29.09 1.09
N GLU A 521 -14.22 30.00 1.65
CA GLU A 521 -15.51 29.67 2.27
C GLU A 521 -16.48 29.04 1.26
N ASP A 522 -16.58 29.60 0.06
CA ASP A 522 -17.48 29.08 -0.99
C ASP A 522 -16.95 27.78 -1.58
N LEU A 523 -15.63 27.69 -1.78
CA LEU A 523 -14.98 26.48 -2.29
C LEU A 523 -15.20 25.31 -1.33
N THR A 524 -14.98 25.48 -0.04
CA THR A 524 -15.20 24.41 0.96
C THR A 524 -16.67 24.08 1.17
N THR A 525 -17.57 25.08 1.07
CA THR A 525 -19.03 24.88 1.11
C THR A 525 -19.49 24.02 -0.06
N PHE A 526 -19.07 24.36 -1.28
CA PHE A 526 -19.42 23.56 -2.46
C PHE A 526 -18.76 22.18 -2.45
N TYR A 527 -17.53 22.08 -1.95
CA TYR A 527 -16.84 20.79 -1.80
C TYR A 527 -17.66 19.85 -0.92
N SER A 528 -18.17 20.36 0.21
CA SER A 528 -19.03 19.59 1.11
C SER A 528 -20.32 19.14 0.42
N LYS A 529 -20.96 20.02 -0.37
CA LYS A 529 -22.15 19.67 -1.16
C LYS A 529 -21.84 18.58 -2.19
N PHE A 530 -20.70 18.68 -2.88
CA PHE A 530 -20.25 17.72 -3.88
C PHE A 530 -19.99 16.35 -3.25
N SER A 531 -19.20 16.29 -2.17
CA SER A 531 -18.87 15.03 -1.49
C SER A 531 -20.10 14.39 -0.86
N GLU A 532 -21.02 15.16 -0.27
CA GLU A 532 -22.29 14.63 0.24
C GLU A 532 -23.18 14.06 -0.86
N ARG A 533 -23.23 14.71 -2.03
CA ARG A 533 -24.00 14.18 -3.18
C ARG A 533 -23.46 12.82 -3.63
N TYR A 534 -22.12 12.67 -3.73
CA TYR A 534 -21.49 11.40 -4.04
C TYR A 534 -21.94 10.28 -3.08
N PHE A 535 -21.69 10.48 -1.78
CA PHE A 535 -21.94 9.44 -0.78
C PHE A 535 -23.43 9.14 -0.62
N LYS A 536 -24.31 10.14 -0.71
CA LYS A 536 -25.75 9.95 -0.67
C LYS A 536 -26.23 9.07 -1.81
N VAL A 537 -25.84 9.39 -3.05
CA VAL A 537 -26.28 8.65 -4.24
C VAL A 537 -25.79 7.21 -4.21
N CYS A 538 -24.52 6.99 -3.84
CA CYS A 538 -23.96 5.65 -3.69
C CYS A 538 -24.70 4.85 -2.60
N ARG A 539 -24.95 5.46 -1.42
CA ARG A 539 -25.72 4.83 -0.35
C ARG A 539 -27.12 4.46 -0.80
N ASP A 540 -27.82 5.37 -1.46
CA ASP A 540 -29.20 5.15 -1.90
C ASP A 540 -29.27 4.02 -2.93
N ALA A 541 -28.34 3.98 -3.89
CA ALA A 541 -28.25 2.89 -4.86
C ALA A 541 -28.00 1.52 -4.19
N VAL A 542 -27.11 1.47 -3.19
CA VAL A 542 -26.88 0.24 -2.41
C VAL A 542 -28.14 -0.18 -1.67
N LYS A 543 -28.77 0.72 -0.91
CA LYS A 543 -29.92 0.40 -0.06
C LYS A 543 -31.20 0.13 -0.84
N GLU A 544 -31.34 0.67 -2.05
CA GLU A 544 -32.46 0.36 -2.96
C GLU A 544 -32.43 -1.12 -3.42
N VAL A 545 -31.24 -1.67 -3.65
CA VAL A 545 -31.07 -3.05 -4.15
C VAL A 545 -30.84 -4.06 -3.03
N ALA A 546 -30.03 -3.70 -2.04
CA ALA A 546 -29.52 -4.56 -0.99
C ALA A 546 -29.73 -3.88 0.40
N PRO A 547 -30.99 -3.67 0.83
CA PRO A 547 -31.31 -2.88 2.02
C PRO A 547 -30.68 -3.39 3.32
N ASN A 548 -30.40 -4.69 3.41
CA ASN A 548 -29.84 -5.32 4.60
C ASN A 548 -28.31 -5.41 4.60
N ASN A 549 -27.64 -5.25 3.46
CA ASN A 549 -26.19 -5.34 3.37
C ASN A 549 -25.54 -3.97 3.66
N LEU A 550 -24.28 -3.98 4.12
CA LEU A 550 -23.55 -2.77 4.50
C LEU A 550 -23.09 -1.97 3.26
N TYR A 551 -23.17 -0.65 3.34
CA TYR A 551 -22.43 0.25 2.45
C TYR A 551 -21.08 0.59 3.08
N LEU A 552 -20.00 0.13 2.44
CA LEU A 552 -18.64 0.15 2.97
C LEU A 552 -17.80 1.33 2.48
N GLY A 553 -18.39 2.33 1.82
CA GLY A 553 -17.67 3.51 1.33
C GLY A 553 -16.88 3.25 0.04
N CYS A 554 -15.78 3.99 -0.14
CA CYS A 554 -15.08 4.14 -1.44
C CYS A 554 -13.56 3.93 -1.40
N ARG A 555 -13.05 3.29 -0.35
CA ARG A 555 -11.63 2.92 -0.15
C ARG A 555 -10.67 4.09 -0.37
N PHE A 556 -10.65 5.03 0.57
CA PHE A 556 -9.76 6.19 0.50
C PHE A 556 -8.28 5.78 0.55
N ALA A 557 -7.49 6.08 -0.48
CA ALA A 557 -6.02 6.13 -0.39
C ALA A 557 -5.54 7.47 0.17
N TRP A 558 -6.16 8.55 -0.31
CA TRP A 558 -5.95 9.91 0.15
C TRP A 558 -7.31 10.56 0.38
N ALA A 559 -7.46 11.29 1.47
CA ALA A 559 -8.69 11.95 1.85
C ALA A 559 -8.39 13.28 2.54
N ASN A 560 -9.32 14.23 2.42
CA ASN A 560 -9.40 15.42 3.27
C ASN A 560 -10.61 15.30 4.21
N ASP A 561 -10.61 16.10 5.28
CA ASP A 561 -11.62 16.03 6.33
C ASP A 561 -13.05 16.24 5.82
N LEU A 562 -13.28 17.04 4.78
CA LEU A 562 -14.64 17.27 4.24
C LEU A 562 -15.18 16.02 3.54
N ALA A 563 -14.35 15.30 2.79
CA ALA A 563 -14.74 14.03 2.18
C ALA A 563 -15.02 12.96 3.25
N VAL A 564 -14.20 12.90 4.30
CA VAL A 564 -14.39 11.96 5.42
C VAL A 564 -15.68 12.27 6.18
N LYS A 565 -15.94 13.55 6.49
CA LYS A 565 -17.19 14.00 7.13
C LYS A 565 -18.42 13.67 6.31
N ALA A 566 -18.36 13.83 4.99
CA ALA A 566 -19.44 13.41 4.10
C ALA A 566 -19.65 11.89 4.17
N SER A 567 -18.57 11.10 4.11
CA SER A 567 -18.67 9.63 4.21
C SER A 567 -19.31 9.17 5.52
N ALA A 568 -18.98 9.81 6.65
CA ALA A 568 -19.54 9.48 7.97
C ALA A 568 -21.06 9.67 8.08
N LYS A 569 -21.67 10.50 7.23
CA LYS A 569 -23.13 10.71 7.19
C LYS A 569 -23.89 9.58 6.49
N TYR A 570 -23.23 8.82 5.62
CA TYR A 570 -23.91 7.91 4.68
C TYR A 570 -23.37 6.49 4.68
N CYS A 571 -22.09 6.27 4.97
CA CYS A 571 -21.52 4.93 5.05
C CYS A 571 -21.97 4.22 6.33
N ASP A 572 -22.19 2.91 6.26
CA ASP A 572 -22.32 2.09 7.47
C ASP A 572 -20.92 1.82 8.08
N VAL A 573 -19.90 1.69 7.22
CA VAL A 573 -18.49 1.55 7.58
C VAL A 573 -17.65 2.43 6.65
N ILE A 574 -16.72 3.21 7.20
CA ILE A 574 -15.79 4.01 6.40
C ILE A 574 -14.58 3.14 6.02
N SER A 575 -14.10 3.26 4.79
CA SER A 575 -13.01 2.41 4.29
C SER A 575 -11.79 3.19 3.84
N TYR A 576 -10.60 2.69 4.18
CA TYR A 576 -9.31 3.24 3.75
C TYR A 576 -8.39 2.15 3.20
N ASN A 577 -7.55 2.51 2.24
CA ASN A 577 -6.40 1.73 1.82
C ASN A 577 -5.16 2.33 2.48
N LEU A 578 -4.58 1.64 3.47
CA LEU A 578 -3.51 2.18 4.31
C LEU A 578 -2.28 1.29 4.25
N TYR A 579 -1.41 1.57 3.27
CA TYR A 579 -0.12 0.92 3.10
C TYR A 579 0.90 1.45 4.12
N TYR A 580 0.68 1.17 5.40
CA TYR A 580 1.56 1.51 6.53
C TYR A 580 2.18 0.25 7.16
N ARG A 581 3.15 0.43 8.07
CA ARG A 581 3.72 -0.66 8.88
C ARG A 581 2.93 -0.96 10.16
N ASP A 582 2.18 0.02 10.67
CA ASP A 582 1.36 -0.07 11.89
C ASP A 582 0.20 0.94 11.77
N ILE A 583 -0.99 0.55 12.25
CA ILE A 583 -2.21 1.38 12.25
C ILE A 583 -2.91 1.46 13.62
N GLU A 584 -2.29 0.99 14.71
CA GLU A 584 -2.86 1.02 16.06
C GLU A 584 -3.38 2.41 16.45
N ASN A 585 -2.65 3.46 16.03
CA ASN A 585 -2.91 4.85 16.41
C ASN A 585 -3.53 5.69 15.29
N VAL A 586 -3.91 5.10 14.16
CA VAL A 586 -4.66 5.80 13.11
C VAL A 586 -6.05 6.13 13.63
N ARG A 587 -6.50 7.37 13.45
CA ARG A 587 -7.82 7.86 13.89
C ARG A 587 -8.47 8.65 12.77
N LEU A 588 -9.80 8.62 12.75
CA LEU A 588 -10.61 9.58 11.99
C LEU A 588 -10.45 11.00 12.61
N PRO A 589 -10.91 12.05 11.92
CA PRO A 589 -11.09 13.37 12.53
C PRO A 589 -11.81 13.26 13.89
N LEU A 590 -11.39 14.08 14.88
CA LEU A 590 -11.78 13.93 16.29
C LEU A 590 -13.29 13.96 16.54
N ASP A 591 -14.07 14.56 15.64
CA ASP A 591 -15.53 14.64 15.68
C ASP A 591 -16.26 13.41 15.11
N ILE A 592 -15.53 12.38 14.65
CA ILE A 592 -16.10 11.20 13.98
C ILE A 592 -15.79 9.90 14.74
N ASP A 593 -16.84 9.31 15.32
CA ASP A 593 -16.81 7.99 15.96
C ASP A 593 -17.58 6.95 15.13
N MET A 594 -16.96 6.48 14.05
CA MET A 594 -17.52 5.49 13.12
C MET A 594 -16.63 4.24 13.02
N PRO A 595 -17.20 3.07 12.66
CA PRO A 595 -16.42 1.88 12.33
C PRO A 595 -15.63 2.09 11.04
N VAL A 596 -14.40 1.59 11.02
CA VAL A 596 -13.46 1.67 9.90
C VAL A 596 -13.05 0.28 9.43
N ILE A 597 -13.02 0.05 8.12
CA ILE A 597 -12.41 -1.15 7.53
C ILE A 597 -11.21 -0.76 6.68
N ILE A 598 -10.09 -1.47 6.86
CA ILE A 598 -8.96 -1.31 5.96
C ILE A 598 -9.19 -2.18 4.73
N GLY A 599 -9.36 -1.54 3.58
CA GLY A 599 -9.59 -2.19 2.31
C GLY A 599 -8.34 -2.80 1.70
N GLU A 600 -7.17 -2.21 1.92
CA GLU A 600 -5.89 -2.71 1.39
C GLU A 600 -4.73 -2.40 2.33
N PHE A 601 -3.83 -3.38 2.45
CA PHE A 601 -2.45 -3.23 2.91
C PHE A 601 -1.64 -4.44 2.39
N HIS A 602 -0.32 -4.29 2.28
CA HIS A 602 0.58 -5.42 2.00
C HIS A 602 2.01 -5.15 2.43
N PHE A 603 2.80 -6.20 2.34
CA PHE A 603 4.26 -6.18 2.45
C PHE A 603 4.82 -7.18 1.43
N GLY A 604 5.97 -6.87 0.84
CA GLY A 604 6.63 -7.78 -0.09
C GLY A 604 8.14 -7.77 0.01
N ALA A 605 8.76 -8.86 -0.44
CA ALA A 605 10.21 -9.06 -0.41
C ALA A 605 10.70 -9.71 -1.71
N LEU A 606 12.00 -9.57 -2.03
CA LEU A 606 12.58 -10.05 -3.29
C LEU A 606 13.39 -11.34 -3.14
N ASP A 607 13.31 -12.01 -1.99
CA ASP A 607 13.99 -13.26 -1.70
C ASP A 607 13.31 -14.50 -2.34
N ARG A 608 12.30 -14.29 -3.19
CA ARG A 608 11.50 -15.32 -3.88
C ARG A 608 11.32 -15.03 -5.39
N GLY A 609 12.32 -14.43 -6.02
CA GLY A 609 12.44 -14.35 -7.49
C GLY A 609 11.63 -13.24 -8.19
N MET A 610 10.74 -12.57 -7.47
CA MET A 610 10.00 -11.39 -7.97
C MET A 610 10.89 -10.14 -8.03
N PHE A 611 10.43 -9.14 -8.78
CA PHE A 611 11.23 -7.97 -9.16
C PHE A 611 10.87 -6.68 -8.41
N HIS A 612 9.73 -6.67 -7.72
CA HIS A 612 9.28 -5.50 -6.97
C HIS A 612 8.58 -5.95 -5.69
N THR A 613 8.83 -5.24 -4.59
CA THR A 613 8.28 -5.58 -3.25
C THR A 613 6.85 -5.08 -3.06
N GLY A 614 6.36 -4.26 -3.97
CA GLY A 614 5.13 -3.48 -3.79
C GLY A 614 5.40 -2.20 -3.03
N LEU A 615 4.41 -1.75 -2.27
CA LEU A 615 4.40 -0.41 -1.66
C LEU A 615 5.10 -0.36 -0.29
N GLN A 616 5.22 -1.51 0.39
CA GLN A 616 5.93 -1.62 1.66
C GLN A 616 6.96 -2.75 1.57
N ALA A 617 8.20 -2.37 1.30
CA ALA A 617 9.31 -3.32 1.16
C ALA A 617 9.65 -3.96 2.51
N THR A 618 9.93 -5.26 2.48
CA THR A 618 10.47 -6.07 3.57
C THR A 618 11.72 -6.79 3.10
N GLU A 619 12.59 -7.18 4.02
CA GLU A 619 13.89 -7.76 3.65
C GLU A 619 13.77 -9.17 3.05
N ASN A 620 12.89 -9.98 3.60
CA ASN A 620 12.67 -11.38 3.24
C ASN A 620 11.29 -11.83 3.72
N GLN A 621 10.90 -13.08 3.43
CA GLN A 621 9.60 -13.61 3.85
C GLN A 621 9.38 -13.64 5.38
N GLU A 622 10.43 -13.68 6.19
CA GLU A 622 10.30 -13.64 7.66
C GLU A 622 10.01 -12.22 8.16
N ASP A 623 10.69 -11.19 7.62
CA ASP A 623 10.34 -9.79 7.90
C ASP A 623 8.93 -9.47 7.38
N ARG A 624 8.54 -10.02 6.24
CA ARG A 624 7.17 -9.93 5.70
C ARG A 624 6.14 -10.49 6.67
N ALA A 625 6.39 -11.66 7.25
CA ALA A 625 5.54 -12.28 8.26
C ALA A 625 5.45 -11.41 9.53
N ASN A 626 6.56 -10.85 10.01
CA ASN A 626 6.58 -9.98 11.18
C ASN A 626 5.87 -8.63 10.95
N ALA A 627 6.02 -8.04 9.75
CA ALA A 627 5.31 -6.84 9.34
C ALA A 627 3.80 -7.08 9.32
N TYR A 628 3.35 -8.21 8.77
CA TYR A 628 1.96 -8.63 8.81
C TYR A 628 1.42 -8.73 10.25
N LYS A 629 2.14 -9.41 11.15
CA LYS A 629 1.71 -9.54 12.56
C LYS A 629 1.57 -8.19 13.24
N THR A 630 2.54 -7.31 13.03
CA THR A 630 2.55 -5.96 13.58
C THR A 630 1.31 -5.19 13.13
N TYR A 631 1.06 -5.18 11.82
CA TYR A 631 -0.06 -4.43 11.23
C TYR A 631 -1.42 -4.93 11.74
N VAL A 632 -1.70 -6.22 11.60
CA VAL A 632 -3.03 -6.78 11.94
C VAL A 632 -3.27 -6.75 13.45
N THR A 633 -2.23 -6.96 14.27
CA THR A 633 -2.35 -6.78 15.73
C THR A 633 -2.64 -5.33 16.11
N GLY A 634 -1.98 -4.36 15.47
CA GLY A 634 -2.29 -2.94 15.66
C GLY A 634 -3.74 -2.60 15.27
N ALA A 635 -4.21 -3.16 14.15
CA ALA A 635 -5.60 -3.03 13.71
C ALA A 635 -6.60 -3.61 14.73
N LEU A 636 -6.33 -4.80 15.27
CA LEU A 636 -7.17 -5.44 16.29
C LEU A 636 -7.22 -4.63 17.60
N LYS A 637 -6.18 -3.89 17.95
CA LYS A 637 -6.16 -3.01 19.13
C LYS A 637 -6.89 -1.67 18.91
N ASN A 638 -6.97 -1.21 17.66
CA ASN A 638 -7.58 0.08 17.33
C ASN A 638 -9.11 0.05 17.52
N PRO A 639 -9.71 0.89 18.39
CA PRO A 639 -11.12 0.78 18.76
C PRO A 639 -12.10 1.04 17.61
N GLN A 640 -11.69 1.71 16.52
CA GLN A 640 -12.56 1.99 15.37
C GLN A 640 -12.45 0.92 14.27
N VAL A 641 -11.33 0.20 14.19
CA VAL A 641 -11.10 -0.73 13.08
C VAL A 641 -11.83 -2.06 13.30
N VAL A 642 -12.73 -2.39 12.37
CA VAL A 642 -13.58 -3.59 12.39
C VAL A 642 -13.12 -4.67 11.40
N GLY A 643 -12.06 -4.42 10.64
CA GLY A 643 -11.48 -5.40 9.73
C GLY A 643 -10.31 -4.86 8.93
N THR A 644 -9.57 -5.78 8.33
CA THR A 644 -8.48 -5.51 7.37
C THR A 644 -8.51 -6.53 6.25
N HIS A 645 -8.31 -6.08 5.01
CA HIS A 645 -8.13 -6.93 3.84
C HIS A 645 -6.72 -6.76 3.26
N TRP A 646 -5.99 -7.87 3.16
CA TRP A 646 -4.66 -7.93 2.54
C TRP A 646 -4.79 -7.80 1.02
N PHE A 647 -3.98 -6.96 0.37
CA PHE A 647 -3.88 -6.89 -1.09
C PHE A 647 -2.61 -7.60 -1.55
N GLN A 648 -2.63 -8.83 -2.08
CA GLN A 648 -3.77 -9.61 -2.55
C GLN A 648 -3.49 -11.12 -2.47
N TYR A 649 -4.42 -11.96 -2.95
CA TYR A 649 -4.36 -13.43 -2.83
C TYR A 649 -3.10 -14.05 -3.45
N GLY A 650 -2.85 -13.81 -4.73
CA GLY A 650 -1.68 -14.30 -5.45
C GLY A 650 -0.72 -13.19 -5.85
N ASP A 651 0.55 -13.55 -6.05
CA ASP A 651 1.54 -12.64 -6.59
C ASP A 651 1.07 -12.10 -7.95
N GLN A 652 1.45 -10.86 -8.24
CA GLN A 652 1.29 -10.32 -9.58
C GLN A 652 2.26 -11.04 -10.53
N ALA A 653 2.02 -10.94 -11.84
CA ALA A 653 2.96 -11.49 -12.80
C ALA A 653 4.35 -10.83 -12.67
N THR A 654 5.42 -11.61 -12.75
CA THR A 654 6.80 -11.12 -12.70
C THR A 654 7.07 -10.03 -13.75
N THR A 655 6.43 -10.14 -14.91
CA THR A 655 6.51 -9.19 -16.04
C THR A 655 5.46 -8.07 -16.02
N GLY A 656 4.71 -7.94 -14.93
CA GLY A 656 3.84 -6.80 -14.68
C GLY A 656 2.46 -6.89 -15.34
N ARG A 657 1.52 -6.17 -14.74
CA ARG A 657 0.16 -5.92 -15.24
C ARG A 657 0.15 -4.78 -16.28
N GLY A 658 -1.03 -4.37 -16.74
CA GLY A 658 -1.19 -3.29 -17.73
C GLY A 658 -0.59 -1.94 -17.30
N ASP A 659 -0.63 -1.62 -16.01
CA ASP A 659 -0.01 -0.45 -15.36
C ASP A 659 1.45 -0.68 -14.91
N GLY A 660 1.99 -1.86 -15.23
CA GLY A 660 3.33 -2.33 -14.92
C GLY A 660 3.54 -2.86 -13.52
N GLU A 661 2.54 -2.94 -12.64
CA GLU A 661 2.76 -3.53 -11.32
C GLU A 661 3.14 -5.02 -11.41
N ASN A 662 4.29 -5.38 -10.81
CA ASN A 662 4.87 -6.73 -10.77
C ASN A 662 5.33 -7.11 -9.36
N TYR A 663 4.43 -6.95 -8.39
CA TYR A 663 4.75 -7.00 -6.97
C TYR A 663 4.71 -8.42 -6.37
N GLN A 664 5.63 -8.69 -5.44
CA GLN A 664 5.65 -9.85 -4.55
C GLN A 664 4.76 -9.61 -3.32
N ILE A 665 3.45 -9.70 -3.50
CA ILE A 665 2.46 -9.33 -2.47
C ILE A 665 1.38 -10.41 -2.28
N GLY A 666 1.53 -11.57 -2.90
CA GLY A 666 0.63 -12.71 -2.80
C GLY A 666 0.83 -13.53 -1.54
N PHE A 667 -0.26 -14.07 -0.99
CA PHE A 667 -0.17 -15.19 -0.03
C PHE A 667 0.30 -16.48 -0.71
N ILE A 668 0.02 -16.61 -2.01
CA ILE A 668 0.55 -17.64 -2.89
C ILE A 668 1.39 -17.02 -4.00
N ASP A 669 2.38 -17.75 -4.50
CA ASP A 669 3.15 -17.37 -5.68
C ASP A 669 2.39 -17.63 -7.00
N ILE A 670 3.04 -17.35 -8.14
CA ILE A 670 2.45 -17.50 -9.47
C ILE A 670 2.11 -18.96 -9.85
N VAL A 671 2.69 -19.93 -9.13
CA VAL A 671 2.49 -21.38 -9.32
C VAL A 671 1.56 -21.99 -8.25
N ASP A 672 0.79 -21.15 -7.56
CA ASP A 672 -0.19 -21.56 -6.55
C ASP A 672 0.45 -22.26 -5.34
N THR A 673 1.62 -21.77 -4.90
CA THR A 673 2.33 -22.29 -3.71
C THR A 673 2.31 -21.26 -2.58
N PRO A 674 1.86 -21.62 -1.36
CA PRO A 674 1.82 -20.68 -0.24
C PRO A 674 3.18 -20.22 0.28
N TYR A 675 3.26 -18.94 0.67
CA TYR A 675 4.37 -18.40 1.45
C TYR A 675 4.19 -18.74 2.94
N TYR A 676 4.63 -19.93 3.35
CA TYR A 676 4.38 -20.46 4.68
C TYR A 676 4.80 -19.55 5.83
N GLU A 677 5.87 -18.74 5.68
CA GLU A 677 6.25 -17.75 6.69
C GLU A 677 5.09 -16.76 6.96
N THR A 678 4.50 -16.21 5.90
CA THR A 678 3.35 -15.28 6.01
C THR A 678 2.07 -16.01 6.41
N ILE A 679 1.83 -17.23 5.93
CA ILE A 679 0.67 -18.05 6.34
C ILE A 679 0.71 -18.36 7.84
N ASN A 680 1.87 -18.70 8.39
CA ASN A 680 2.02 -18.99 9.81
C ASN A 680 1.75 -17.74 10.66
N ALA A 681 2.24 -16.57 10.23
CA ALA A 681 1.91 -15.29 10.87
C ALA A 681 0.41 -14.96 10.79
N CYS A 682 -0.23 -15.19 9.63
CA CYS A 682 -1.67 -15.07 9.43
C CYS A 682 -2.45 -15.93 10.42
N ARG A 683 -2.05 -17.21 10.53
CA ARG A 683 -2.65 -18.19 11.42
C ARG A 683 -2.49 -17.81 12.88
N GLU A 684 -1.29 -17.40 13.30
CA GLU A 684 -1.01 -16.96 14.66
C GLU A 684 -1.96 -15.83 15.10
N VAL A 685 -2.11 -14.80 14.26
CA VAL A 685 -2.99 -13.67 14.54
C VAL A 685 -4.46 -14.06 14.43
N GLY A 686 -4.86 -14.71 13.34
CA GLY A 686 -6.24 -15.09 13.05
C GLY A 686 -6.86 -16.01 14.10
N TYR A 687 -6.10 -16.99 14.60
CA TYR A 687 -6.57 -17.92 15.63
C TYR A 687 -6.77 -17.22 16.98
N ASN A 688 -6.05 -16.13 17.23
CA ASN A 688 -6.12 -15.35 18.46
C ASN A 688 -6.89 -14.03 18.31
N MET A 689 -7.45 -13.73 17.13
CA MET A 689 -7.91 -12.37 16.81
C MET A 689 -8.96 -11.84 17.78
N TYR A 690 -9.92 -12.68 18.18
CA TYR A 690 -10.96 -12.28 19.12
C TYR A 690 -10.43 -12.06 20.53
N LYS A 691 -9.48 -12.90 20.97
CA LYS A 691 -8.79 -12.70 22.25
C LYS A 691 -8.06 -11.36 22.25
N ILE A 692 -7.20 -11.11 21.25
CA ILE A 692 -6.44 -9.86 21.10
C ILE A 692 -7.40 -8.66 21.06
N ARG A 693 -8.48 -8.75 20.28
CA ARG A 693 -9.47 -7.67 20.14
C ARG A 693 -10.16 -7.32 21.46
N THR A 694 -10.33 -8.28 22.36
CA THR A 694 -11.03 -8.09 23.65
C THR A 694 -10.11 -7.73 24.81
N GLU A 695 -8.78 -7.72 24.61
CA GLU A 695 -7.84 -7.24 25.62
C GLU A 695 -8.08 -5.75 25.92
N LYS A 696 -8.01 -5.40 27.20
CA LYS A 696 -8.29 -4.06 27.75
C LYS A 696 -7.05 -3.18 27.76
#